data_AF-A0A7J6XM20-F1
#
_entry.id   AF-A0A7J6XM20-F1
#
_cell.length_a   1.000
_cell.length_b   1.000
_cell.length_c   1.000
_cell.angle_alpha   90.00
_cell.angle_beta   90.00
_cell.angle_gamma   90.00
#
_symmetry.space_group_name_H-M   'P 1'
#
loop_
_entity.id
_entity.type
_entity.pdbx_description
1 polymer ?
#
loop_
_entity_poly.entity_id
_entity_poly.type
_entity_poly.pdbx_seq_one_letter_code
_entity_poly.pdbx_strand_id
1 'polypeptide(L)'
;MWRCCGRLHVALLRGRWALTVSPTGVAVRLRVSSTVLRSLHPGGSAVYVGGGVDLLSSAVMLDGVLLEASGGPTASAMRVASSSRLSLRSHSVLSVTNVSVLSSGGGIVLGERLAVFESVLRFVGVEGSVASSLVRCDGGTVGAGGWMELRDAWAVGEASSVASLSGVTLCGGTVSIARCAATGATLVSGLAITSGVVSVQCNRAGGRVLQSSGDYRMAGLPSVSVVPCDGCAAALACFDALTASFSDCACGCRAGGVGEACLPFDVPVARAGGGGGGAQGCVGGVTLTESVTVGGGRATACFDSVVFSGPITVTVDLRSMDAFADALNVTLRHCVLAGGAQLRVGGLRESTARLMPHAIVNMTNVTSLEGTIVLHGAMPPNSSVLLANSTLRATVGGSQYVQTTRGHEKSRYGPALVLDGFRLLSTRFFMTRSTLVCGGGLCAAILVERDLGVNLSSVFCMDNCAVRSRTHVMYALASDLRVSGGSVFSVKNSSWSAPSREYDKGACMLKDVVVDGGSVLQIVSSNFHLGFAMLIANTLTVTGGSWLVHRDNEFRTAYVVYVVKENGLAFRDRSVWSILYNNFTYGSYSSTIVLMTSNWSPPSDSRPTIYGVCNEARGSPVTNYQYDLNIGAPVTVLDCGACTVAASALWTILIPVCVVCASST
;
A
#
# COMPACT_ATOMS: atom_id res chain seq x y z
N MET A 1 -23.62 26.96 -20.84
CA MET A 1 -23.84 28.04 -19.84
C MET A 1 -25.18 27.73 -19.21
N TRP A 2 -25.31 27.42 -17.92
CA TRP A 2 -25.03 28.28 -16.76
C TRP A 2 -24.05 27.65 -15.74
N ARG A 3 -23.42 28.53 -14.95
CA ARG A 3 -22.23 28.31 -14.11
C ARG A 3 -22.48 27.39 -12.90
N CYS A 4 -21.60 26.40 -12.74
CA CYS A 4 -21.47 25.57 -11.54
C CYS A 4 -20.80 26.33 -10.39
N CYS A 5 -21.61 26.90 -9.51
CA CYS A 5 -21.26 27.17 -8.11
C CYS A 5 -22.43 26.72 -7.25
N GLY A 6 -22.32 25.55 -6.61
CA GLY A 6 -23.37 25.01 -5.77
C GLY A 6 -22.85 23.92 -4.85
N ARG A 7 -22.53 24.29 -3.61
CA ARG A 7 -22.44 23.38 -2.47
C ARG A 7 -23.74 22.58 -2.39
N LEU A 8 -23.68 21.27 -2.64
CA LEU A 8 -24.82 20.39 -2.39
C LEU A 8 -24.94 20.19 -0.88
N HIS A 9 -25.88 20.91 -0.26
CA HIS A 9 -26.31 20.62 1.11
C HIS A 9 -26.99 19.24 1.14
N VAL A 10 -26.51 18.42 2.07
CA VAL A 10 -27.06 17.17 2.59
C VAL A 10 -28.56 17.02 2.31
N ALA A 11 -28.93 16.01 1.52
CA ALA A 11 -30.30 15.52 1.46
C ALA A 11 -30.65 14.89 2.81
N LEU A 12 -31.20 15.70 3.72
CA LEU A 12 -32.03 15.19 4.81
C LEU A 12 -33.25 14.54 4.16
N LEU A 13 -33.31 13.21 4.16
CA LEU A 13 -34.58 12.48 4.03
C LEU A 13 -35.39 12.71 5.31
N ARG A 14 -35.81 13.96 5.57
CA ARG A 14 -36.76 14.33 6.62
C ARG A 14 -38.14 14.43 5.99
N GLY A 15 -38.91 13.38 6.24
CA GLY A 15 -40.30 13.24 5.86
C GLY A 15 -40.67 11.78 6.03
N ARG A 16 -41.93 11.48 6.36
CA ARG A 16 -42.47 10.14 6.09
C ARG A 16 -42.43 9.96 4.57
N TRP A 17 -41.31 9.49 4.04
CA TRP A 17 -41.32 8.73 2.80
C TRP A 17 -41.88 7.38 3.20
N ALA A 18 -43.20 7.33 3.33
CA ALA A 18 -43.85 6.13 2.92
C ALA A 18 -43.53 6.03 1.42
N LEU A 19 -42.60 5.16 1.05
CA LEU A 19 -42.75 4.45 -0.22
C LEU A 19 -43.93 3.48 -0.06
N THR A 20 -45.08 3.95 0.47
CA THR A 20 -46.38 3.38 0.18
C THR A 20 -46.63 3.74 -1.27
N VAL A 21 -46.07 2.93 -2.17
CA VAL A 21 -46.73 2.72 -3.44
C VAL A 21 -48.12 2.22 -3.04
N SER A 22 -49.12 2.99 -3.45
CA SER A 22 -50.52 2.56 -3.49
C SER A 22 -50.60 1.08 -3.93
N PRO A 23 -51.63 0.30 -3.57
CA PRO A 23 -51.80 -1.11 -3.99
C PRO A 23 -51.91 -1.33 -5.51
N THR A 24 -51.52 -0.35 -6.33
CA THR A 24 -51.23 -0.45 -7.76
C THR A 24 -49.76 -0.84 -7.95
N GLY A 25 -49.51 -2.11 -8.29
CA GLY A 25 -48.17 -2.73 -8.40
C GLY A 25 -47.18 -2.06 -9.37
N VAL A 26 -46.52 -0.99 -8.92
CA VAL A 26 -45.39 -0.36 -9.63
C VAL A 26 -44.09 -0.65 -8.87
N ALA A 27 -43.20 -1.44 -9.49
CA ALA A 27 -41.86 -1.68 -8.99
C ALA A 27 -41.01 -0.40 -9.08
N VAL A 28 -40.37 0.02 -7.98
CA VAL A 28 -39.52 1.22 -7.92
C VAL A 28 -38.06 0.83 -7.85
N ARG A 29 -37.19 1.49 -8.64
CA ARG A 29 -35.74 1.28 -8.66
C ARG A 29 -35.00 2.60 -8.37
N LEU A 30 -34.26 2.64 -7.26
CA LEU A 30 -33.36 3.76 -6.92
C LEU A 30 -31.91 3.30 -7.08
N ARG A 31 -31.12 4.02 -7.90
CA ARG A 31 -29.69 3.76 -8.08
C ARG A 31 -28.89 5.03 -7.83
N VAL A 32 -27.89 4.94 -6.96
CA VAL A 32 -26.89 6.00 -6.72
C VAL A 32 -25.54 5.43 -7.13
N SER A 33 -24.85 6.11 -8.05
CA SER A 33 -23.63 5.59 -8.64
C SER A 33 -22.51 6.62 -8.78
N SER A 34 -21.26 6.16 -8.65
CA SER A 34 -20.04 6.93 -9.00
C SER A 34 -19.97 8.32 -8.34
N THR A 35 -20.25 8.39 -7.05
CA THR A 35 -20.30 9.65 -6.29
C THR A 35 -19.61 9.53 -4.94
N VAL A 36 -19.31 10.68 -4.34
CA VAL A 36 -18.72 10.79 -3.00
C VAL A 36 -19.73 11.43 -2.07
N LEU A 37 -20.15 10.71 -1.03
CA LEU A 37 -21.03 11.21 0.02
C LEU A 37 -20.22 11.38 1.30
N ARG A 38 -20.15 12.60 1.82
CA ARG A 38 -19.37 12.92 3.03
C ARG A 38 -20.21 13.63 4.07
N SER A 39 -20.07 13.20 5.32
CA SER A 39 -20.57 13.95 6.46
C SER A 39 -19.48 14.86 7.00
N LEU A 40 -19.74 16.16 7.03
CA LEU A 40 -18.85 17.15 7.65
C LEU A 40 -19.17 17.39 9.13
N HIS A 41 -20.26 16.80 9.63
CA HIS A 41 -20.68 16.96 11.00
C HIS A 41 -19.99 15.92 11.89
N PRO A 42 -19.35 16.32 13.00
CA PRO A 42 -18.75 15.36 13.93
C PRO A 42 -19.79 14.35 14.44
N GLY A 43 -19.49 13.06 14.30
CA GLY A 43 -20.41 11.99 14.69
C GLY A 43 -21.60 11.79 13.75
N GLY A 44 -21.62 12.49 12.60
CA GLY A 44 -22.68 12.40 11.61
C GLY A 44 -22.62 11.13 10.75
N SER A 45 -23.56 11.01 9.82
CA SER A 45 -23.56 9.95 8.80
C SER A 45 -23.62 10.51 7.38
N ALA A 46 -22.97 9.85 6.43
CA ALA A 46 -23.01 10.27 5.02
C ALA A 46 -24.37 9.93 4.38
N VAL A 47 -24.95 8.80 4.78
CA VAL A 47 -26.34 8.41 4.48
C VAL A 47 -27.08 8.14 5.78
N TYR A 48 -28.26 8.75 5.94
CA TYR A 48 -29.09 8.56 7.13
C TYR A 48 -30.53 8.24 6.77
N VAL A 49 -31.07 7.19 7.39
CA VAL A 49 -32.45 6.73 7.23
C VAL A 49 -33.15 6.88 8.58
N GLY A 50 -33.99 7.90 8.71
CA GLY A 50 -34.70 8.23 9.95
C GLY A 50 -36.14 7.72 10.04
N GLY A 51 -36.69 7.20 8.94
CA GLY A 51 -38.02 6.58 8.88
C GLY A 51 -37.93 5.15 8.36
N GLY A 52 -38.97 4.35 8.60
CA GLY A 52 -39.04 2.97 8.10
C GLY A 52 -38.94 2.93 6.57
N VAL A 53 -38.19 1.96 6.05
CA VAL A 53 -38.03 1.65 4.63
C VAL A 53 -38.60 0.26 4.41
N ASP A 54 -39.70 0.17 3.67
CA ASP A 54 -40.31 -1.10 3.27
C ASP A 54 -40.21 -1.22 1.74
N LEU A 55 -39.36 -2.14 1.26
CA LEU A 55 -39.23 -2.50 -0.14
C LEU A 55 -40.17 -3.67 -0.44
N LEU A 56 -41.08 -3.46 -1.38
CA LEU A 56 -42.04 -4.43 -1.89
C LEU A 56 -41.84 -4.51 -3.40
N SER A 57 -41.34 -5.64 -3.90
CA SER A 57 -40.97 -5.84 -5.30
C SER A 57 -40.22 -4.63 -5.89
N SER A 58 -39.24 -4.13 -5.13
CA SER A 58 -38.52 -2.88 -5.43
C SER A 58 -37.03 -3.03 -5.15
N ALA A 59 -36.22 -2.13 -5.71
CA ALA A 59 -34.77 -2.20 -5.58
C ALA A 59 -34.09 -0.88 -5.22
N VAL A 60 -33.09 -0.96 -4.34
CA VAL A 60 -32.19 0.14 -3.97
C VAL A 60 -30.75 -0.31 -4.19
N MET A 61 -29.97 0.47 -4.93
CA MET A 61 -28.62 0.11 -5.35
C MET A 61 -27.64 1.27 -5.11
N LEU A 62 -26.56 1.00 -4.37
CA LEU A 62 -25.38 1.88 -4.26
C LEU A 62 -24.23 1.25 -5.03
N ASP A 63 -23.64 1.97 -5.98
CA ASP A 63 -22.65 1.41 -6.91
C ASP A 63 -21.45 2.33 -7.13
N GLY A 64 -20.25 1.91 -6.75
CA GLY A 64 -19.06 2.75 -6.96
C GLY A 64 -19.08 4.04 -6.12
N VAL A 65 -19.70 3.99 -4.94
CA VAL A 65 -19.86 5.16 -4.04
C VAL A 65 -18.73 5.17 -3.00
N LEU A 66 -18.23 6.36 -2.67
CA LEU A 66 -17.33 6.58 -1.52
C LEU A 66 -18.13 7.23 -0.38
N LEU A 67 -18.21 6.56 0.77
CA LEU A 67 -18.89 7.05 1.97
C LEU A 67 -17.87 7.48 3.02
N GLU A 68 -17.89 8.75 3.41
CA GLU A 68 -16.98 9.27 4.45
C GLU A 68 -17.74 9.90 5.62
N ALA A 69 -17.39 9.49 6.84
CA ALA A 69 -17.96 10.05 8.05
C ALA A 69 -16.91 10.09 9.18
N SER A 70 -16.56 11.29 9.63
CA SER A 70 -15.54 11.51 10.66
C SER A 70 -16.09 12.20 11.91
N GLY A 71 -15.27 12.31 12.95
CA GLY A 71 -15.57 13.11 14.14
C GLY A 71 -16.10 12.30 15.33
N GLY A 72 -15.57 11.10 15.53
CA GLY A 72 -15.75 10.32 16.74
C GLY A 72 -16.35 8.93 16.52
N PRO A 73 -16.54 8.15 17.60
CA PRO A 73 -17.03 6.77 17.54
C PRO A 73 -18.50 6.68 17.10
N THR A 74 -19.25 7.78 17.23
CA THR A 74 -20.66 7.86 16.83
C THR A 74 -20.84 8.10 15.34
N ALA A 75 -19.77 8.40 14.58
CA ALA A 75 -19.85 8.56 13.13
C ALA A 75 -20.23 7.23 12.46
N SER A 76 -20.94 7.29 11.33
CA SER A 76 -21.20 6.09 10.53
C SER A 76 -21.28 6.41 9.05
N ALA A 77 -20.78 5.54 8.19
CA ALA A 77 -20.85 5.74 6.74
C ALA A 77 -22.31 5.78 6.26
N MET A 78 -23.11 4.80 6.70
CA MET A 78 -24.56 4.77 6.52
C MET A 78 -25.21 4.36 7.84
N ARG A 79 -26.33 5.00 8.19
CA ARG A 79 -27.08 4.65 9.41
C ARG A 79 -28.58 4.64 9.18
N VAL A 80 -29.20 3.51 9.47
CA VAL A 80 -30.63 3.39 9.75
C VAL A 80 -30.84 3.60 11.25
N ALA A 81 -31.77 4.49 11.61
CA ALA A 81 -32.09 4.75 13.01
C ALA A 81 -32.62 3.49 13.71
N SER A 82 -32.29 3.29 14.99
CA SER A 82 -32.72 2.11 15.77
C SER A 82 -34.24 1.92 15.81
N SER A 83 -35.00 3.02 15.85
CA SER A 83 -36.47 3.00 15.80
C SER A 83 -37.06 2.70 14.42
N SER A 84 -36.24 2.76 13.36
CA SER A 84 -36.68 2.56 11.97
C SER A 84 -36.57 1.10 11.56
N ARG A 85 -37.56 0.66 10.78
CA ARG A 85 -37.57 -0.66 10.16
C ARG A 85 -36.90 -0.62 8.80
N LEU A 86 -36.12 -1.63 8.46
CA LEU A 86 -35.68 -1.90 7.09
C LEU A 86 -36.25 -3.26 6.67
N SER A 87 -37.30 -3.27 5.83
CA SER A 87 -37.94 -4.49 5.35
C SER A 87 -37.77 -4.67 3.86
N LEU A 88 -37.42 -5.87 3.42
CA LEU A 88 -37.37 -6.30 2.04
C LEU A 88 -38.30 -7.51 1.88
N ARG A 89 -39.27 -7.41 0.96
CA ARG A 89 -40.28 -8.45 0.71
C ARG A 89 -40.58 -8.58 -0.78
N SER A 90 -41.14 -9.74 -1.15
CA SER A 90 -41.70 -9.99 -2.48
C SER A 90 -40.69 -9.73 -3.59
N HIS A 91 -39.54 -10.42 -3.54
CA HIS A 91 -38.46 -10.30 -4.53
C HIS A 91 -37.85 -8.90 -4.60
N SER A 92 -37.63 -8.25 -3.45
CA SER A 92 -36.94 -6.96 -3.38
C SER A 92 -35.41 -7.10 -3.30
N VAL A 93 -34.67 -6.05 -3.65
CA VAL A 93 -33.20 -6.06 -3.59
C VAL A 93 -32.64 -4.78 -2.97
N LEU A 94 -31.81 -4.90 -1.94
CA LEU A 94 -30.89 -3.84 -1.51
C LEU A 94 -29.46 -4.28 -1.81
N SER A 95 -28.80 -3.58 -2.73
CA SER A 95 -27.44 -3.91 -3.18
C SER A 95 -26.48 -2.77 -2.88
N VAL A 96 -25.38 -3.09 -2.21
CA VAL A 96 -24.23 -2.20 -2.04
C VAL A 96 -23.05 -2.83 -2.77
N THR A 97 -22.60 -2.20 -3.85
CA THR A 97 -21.64 -2.79 -4.78
C THR A 97 -20.48 -1.84 -5.07
N ASN A 98 -19.23 -2.33 -5.03
CA ASN A 98 -18.03 -1.53 -5.28
C ASN A 98 -17.95 -0.26 -4.41
N VAL A 99 -18.31 -0.35 -3.12
CA VAL A 99 -18.38 0.81 -2.22
C VAL A 99 -17.16 0.87 -1.32
N SER A 100 -16.56 2.06 -1.21
CA SER A 100 -15.50 2.33 -0.24
C SER A 100 -16.04 3.10 0.96
N VAL A 101 -15.67 2.68 2.15
CA VAL A 101 -16.10 3.25 3.42
C VAL A 101 -14.90 3.81 4.19
N LEU A 102 -14.98 5.05 4.63
CA LEU A 102 -14.01 5.66 5.53
C LEU A 102 -14.76 6.25 6.72
N SER A 103 -14.71 5.59 7.87
CA SER A 103 -15.36 6.12 9.06
C SER A 103 -14.54 5.96 10.34
N SER A 104 -14.57 7.01 11.18
CA SER A 104 -14.01 6.96 12.53
C SER A 104 -14.85 6.14 13.53
N GLY A 105 -16.06 5.73 13.13
CA GLY A 105 -16.98 4.93 13.95
C GLY A 105 -17.41 3.65 13.22
N GLY A 106 -18.71 3.54 12.91
CA GLY A 106 -19.30 2.39 12.23
C GLY A 106 -19.27 2.47 10.70
N GLY A 107 -19.33 1.32 10.02
CA GLY A 107 -19.53 1.28 8.57
C GLY A 107 -20.99 1.53 8.18
N ILE A 108 -21.65 0.48 7.71
CA ILE A 108 -23.05 0.47 7.28
C ILE A 108 -23.92 -0.13 8.40
N VAL A 109 -24.69 0.71 9.07
CA VAL A 109 -25.57 0.32 10.18
C VAL A 109 -27.01 0.18 9.69
N LEU A 110 -27.57 -1.04 9.75
CA LEU A 110 -28.93 -1.37 9.27
C LEU A 110 -30.02 -1.25 10.35
N GLY A 111 -29.65 -0.88 11.58
CA GLY A 111 -30.58 -0.68 12.69
C GLY A 111 -30.91 -1.97 13.45
N GLU A 112 -32.02 -1.95 14.20
CA GLU A 112 -32.46 -3.02 15.12
C GLU A 112 -33.65 -3.83 14.57
N ARG A 113 -34.18 -3.45 13.41
CA ARG A 113 -35.45 -3.98 12.87
C ARG A 113 -35.32 -4.36 11.39
N LEU A 114 -34.32 -5.19 11.08
CA LEU A 114 -34.13 -5.75 9.74
C LEU A 114 -35.15 -6.87 9.48
N ALA A 115 -35.74 -6.91 8.28
CA ALA A 115 -36.60 -8.00 7.85
C ALA A 115 -36.34 -8.33 6.37
N VAL A 116 -35.82 -9.51 6.07
CA VAL A 116 -35.55 -9.95 4.69
C VAL A 116 -36.30 -11.24 4.43
N PHE A 117 -37.32 -11.19 3.55
CA PHE A 117 -38.16 -12.34 3.20
C PHE A 117 -38.32 -12.40 1.67
N GLU A 118 -38.08 -13.57 1.08
CA GLU A 118 -38.13 -13.78 -0.39
C GLU A 118 -37.37 -12.69 -1.18
N SER A 119 -36.28 -12.16 -0.63
CA SER A 119 -35.63 -10.92 -1.09
C SER A 119 -34.12 -10.96 -0.79
N VAL A 120 -33.37 -10.03 -1.38
CA VAL A 120 -31.89 -10.03 -1.33
C VAL A 120 -31.34 -8.78 -0.69
N LEU A 121 -30.50 -8.96 0.33
CA LEU A 121 -29.66 -7.93 0.92
C LEU A 121 -28.19 -8.29 0.64
N ARG A 122 -27.50 -7.51 -0.19
CA ARG A 122 -26.13 -7.85 -0.61
C ARG A 122 -25.13 -6.72 -0.46
N PHE A 123 -23.92 -7.09 -0.06
CA PHE A 123 -22.74 -6.24 0.02
C PHE A 123 -21.61 -6.91 -0.75
N VAL A 124 -21.28 -6.38 -1.92
CA VAL A 124 -20.33 -7.00 -2.85
C VAL A 124 -19.22 -6.04 -3.26
N GLY A 125 -17.97 -6.39 -2.98
CA GLY A 125 -16.84 -5.49 -3.24
C GLY A 125 -16.88 -4.25 -2.36
N VAL A 126 -17.19 -4.43 -1.07
CA VAL A 126 -17.25 -3.33 -0.09
C VAL A 126 -15.98 -3.32 0.74
N GLU A 127 -15.18 -2.26 0.65
CA GLU A 127 -13.98 -2.09 1.47
C GLU A 127 -14.22 -0.96 2.46
N GLY A 128 -13.87 -1.14 3.73
CA GLY A 128 -14.00 -0.07 4.69
C GLY A 128 -12.94 -0.03 5.77
N SER A 129 -12.42 1.18 6.00
CA SER A 129 -11.63 1.50 7.19
C SER A 129 -12.57 1.99 8.29
N VAL A 130 -12.82 1.14 9.30
CA VAL A 130 -13.82 1.39 10.36
C VAL A 130 -13.30 0.99 11.74
N ALA A 131 -13.85 1.60 12.79
CA ALA A 131 -13.45 1.30 14.17
C ALA A 131 -14.10 0.01 14.73
N SER A 132 -15.25 -0.40 14.17
CA SER A 132 -15.99 -1.60 14.58
C SER A 132 -16.27 -2.51 13.38
N SER A 133 -17.53 -2.69 12.97
CA SER A 133 -17.88 -3.59 11.87
C SER A 133 -18.19 -2.83 10.59
N LEU A 134 -17.80 -3.43 9.45
CA LEU A 134 -18.11 -2.87 8.13
C LEU A 134 -19.63 -2.85 7.89
N VAL A 135 -20.32 -3.94 8.24
CA VAL A 135 -21.78 -4.02 8.27
C VAL A 135 -22.23 -4.30 9.70
N ARG A 136 -23.21 -3.55 10.21
CA ARG A 136 -23.75 -3.73 11.57
C ARG A 136 -25.27 -3.80 11.57
N CYS A 137 -25.80 -4.85 12.15
CA CYS A 137 -27.22 -5.05 12.41
C CYS A 137 -27.37 -5.45 13.87
N ASP A 138 -28.28 -4.80 14.58
CA ASP A 138 -28.51 -5.02 16.02
C ASP A 138 -29.83 -5.73 16.32
N GLY A 139 -30.53 -6.16 15.28
CA GLY A 139 -31.78 -6.90 15.43
C GLY A 139 -32.49 -7.17 14.10
N GLY A 140 -33.28 -8.23 14.07
CA GLY A 140 -34.13 -8.54 12.92
C GLY A 140 -34.17 -10.01 12.54
N THR A 141 -34.67 -10.28 11.34
CA THR A 141 -34.81 -11.63 10.80
C THR A 141 -34.45 -11.70 9.33
N VAL A 142 -33.63 -12.70 8.99
CA VAL A 142 -33.49 -13.20 7.61
C VAL A 142 -34.34 -14.45 7.53
N GLY A 143 -35.54 -14.30 6.98
CA GLY A 143 -36.59 -15.32 6.99
C GLY A 143 -36.61 -16.17 5.73
N ALA A 144 -37.65 -16.98 5.59
CA ALA A 144 -37.88 -17.85 4.42
C ALA A 144 -37.68 -17.10 3.09
N GLY A 145 -36.88 -17.68 2.19
CA GLY A 145 -36.53 -17.11 0.90
C GLY A 145 -35.69 -15.83 0.95
N GLY A 146 -35.35 -15.34 2.15
CA GLY A 146 -34.45 -14.20 2.33
C GLY A 146 -33.00 -14.60 2.13
N TRP A 147 -32.23 -13.79 1.40
CA TRP A 147 -30.81 -14.02 1.16
C TRP A 147 -29.98 -12.81 1.59
N MET A 148 -29.02 -13.05 2.49
CA MET A 148 -27.99 -12.08 2.85
C MET A 148 -26.64 -12.49 2.26
N GLU A 149 -26.08 -11.66 1.40
CA GLU A 149 -24.79 -11.91 0.72
C GLU A 149 -23.73 -10.92 1.20
N LEU A 150 -22.61 -11.44 1.71
CA LEU A 150 -21.38 -10.72 1.95
C LEU A 150 -20.31 -11.32 1.03
N ARG A 151 -19.90 -10.58 0.01
CA ARG A 151 -18.93 -11.07 -0.99
C ARG A 151 -17.85 -10.04 -1.25
N ASP A 152 -16.58 -10.44 -1.28
CA ASP A 152 -15.47 -9.50 -1.50
C ASP A 152 -15.51 -8.28 -0.54
N ALA A 153 -15.92 -8.52 0.72
CA ALA A 153 -16.09 -7.47 1.73
C ALA A 153 -14.88 -7.40 2.66
N TRP A 154 -14.23 -6.25 2.73
CA TRP A 154 -12.93 -6.06 3.40
C TRP A 154 -13.06 -5.06 4.55
N ALA A 155 -12.92 -5.55 5.78
CA ALA A 155 -12.93 -4.75 7.01
C ALA A 155 -11.50 -4.47 7.47
N VAL A 156 -11.14 -3.19 7.40
CA VAL A 156 -9.79 -2.70 7.58
C VAL A 156 -9.75 -1.85 8.86
N GLY A 157 -8.96 -2.27 9.85
CA GLY A 157 -8.92 -1.61 11.17
C GLY A 157 -8.67 -2.62 12.29
N GLU A 158 -7.89 -2.25 13.29
CA GLU A 158 -7.23 -3.18 14.24
C GLU A 158 -8.17 -4.17 14.96
N ALA A 159 -9.43 -3.78 15.20
CA ALA A 159 -10.47 -4.62 15.81
C ALA A 159 -11.69 -4.90 14.89
N SER A 160 -11.55 -4.64 13.59
CA SER A 160 -12.69 -4.64 12.67
C SER A 160 -13.12 -6.03 12.22
N SER A 161 -14.44 -6.25 12.14
CA SER A 161 -15.08 -7.43 11.55
C SER A 161 -15.85 -7.07 10.28
N VAL A 162 -16.07 -8.04 9.39
CA VAL A 162 -16.87 -7.84 8.17
C VAL A 162 -18.32 -7.54 8.53
N ALA A 163 -18.87 -8.28 9.50
CA ALA A 163 -20.19 -7.97 10.02
C ALA A 163 -20.32 -8.17 11.54
N SER A 164 -21.23 -7.40 12.14
CA SER A 164 -21.83 -7.69 13.43
C SER A 164 -23.33 -7.79 13.22
N LEU A 165 -23.90 -8.96 13.50
CA LEU A 165 -25.29 -9.33 13.29
C LEU A 165 -25.98 -9.65 14.62
N SER A 166 -25.59 -8.94 15.68
CA SER A 166 -26.15 -9.12 17.02
C SER A 166 -27.67 -9.00 16.99
N GLY A 167 -28.39 -9.94 17.60
CA GLY A 167 -29.85 -9.92 17.63
C GLY A 167 -30.54 -10.26 16.30
N VAL A 168 -29.80 -10.54 15.23
CA VAL A 168 -30.37 -11.03 13.97
C VAL A 168 -30.58 -12.54 14.06
N THR A 169 -31.80 -12.98 13.74
CA THR A 169 -32.16 -14.40 13.67
C THR A 169 -32.26 -14.87 12.23
N LEU A 170 -31.53 -15.92 11.89
CA LEU A 170 -31.72 -16.68 10.65
C LEU A 170 -32.81 -17.72 10.88
N CYS A 171 -33.94 -17.58 10.18
CA CYS A 171 -35.13 -18.43 10.33
C CYS A 171 -35.70 -18.83 8.96
N GLY A 172 -35.06 -19.81 8.33
CA GLY A 172 -35.42 -20.34 7.01
C GLY A 172 -34.79 -19.57 5.83
N GLY A 173 -33.98 -18.56 6.11
CA GLY A 173 -33.23 -17.82 5.11
C GLY A 173 -31.84 -18.39 4.82
N THR A 174 -31.11 -17.72 3.94
CA THR A 174 -29.74 -18.05 3.55
C THR A 174 -28.80 -16.89 3.84
N VAL A 175 -27.63 -17.21 4.41
CA VAL A 175 -26.50 -16.28 4.54
C VAL A 175 -25.33 -16.86 3.76
N SER A 176 -24.75 -16.06 2.87
CA SER A 176 -23.56 -16.43 2.10
C SER A 176 -22.43 -15.45 2.41
N ILE A 177 -21.24 -15.99 2.73
CA ILE A 177 -20.07 -15.18 3.06
C ILE A 177 -18.88 -15.72 2.26
N ALA A 178 -18.49 -15.01 1.21
CA ALA A 178 -17.49 -15.48 0.27
C ALA A 178 -16.39 -14.43 0.03
N ARG A 179 -15.12 -14.84 0.06
CA ARG A 179 -13.99 -13.95 -0.27
C ARG A 179 -13.93 -12.67 0.56
N CYS A 180 -14.37 -12.74 1.82
CA CYS A 180 -14.33 -11.62 2.75
C CYS A 180 -13.05 -11.64 3.60
N ALA A 181 -12.56 -10.47 4.00
CA ALA A 181 -11.35 -10.31 4.79
C ALA A 181 -11.58 -9.36 5.97
N ALA A 182 -11.15 -9.77 7.17
CA ALA A 182 -11.16 -8.96 8.38
C ALA A 182 -9.76 -8.87 8.99
N THR A 183 -9.40 -7.67 9.47
CA THR A 183 -8.17 -7.49 10.26
C THR A 183 -8.28 -8.13 11.64
N GLY A 184 -9.45 -8.02 12.28
CA GLY A 184 -9.72 -8.69 13.54
C GLY A 184 -9.86 -10.21 13.37
N ALA A 185 -9.71 -10.94 14.48
CA ALA A 185 -9.89 -12.40 14.51
C ALA A 185 -11.33 -12.85 14.23
N THR A 186 -12.30 -11.95 14.41
CA THR A 186 -13.72 -12.19 14.16
C THR A 186 -14.10 -11.77 12.74
N LEU A 187 -14.63 -12.70 11.95
CA LEU A 187 -15.16 -12.41 10.61
C LEU A 187 -16.58 -11.82 10.71
N VAL A 188 -17.47 -12.54 11.40
CA VAL A 188 -18.86 -12.15 11.65
C VAL A 188 -19.22 -12.53 13.08
N SER A 189 -19.97 -11.69 13.79
CA SER A 189 -20.44 -11.98 15.16
C SER A 189 -21.95 -11.89 15.30
N GLY A 190 -22.50 -12.54 16.33
CA GLY A 190 -23.85 -12.27 16.85
C GLY A 190 -25.03 -12.90 16.11
N LEU A 191 -24.80 -13.59 14.99
CA LEU A 191 -25.87 -14.23 14.22
C LEU A 191 -26.46 -15.43 14.99
N ALA A 192 -27.76 -15.37 15.30
CA ALA A 192 -28.50 -16.50 15.87
C ALA A 192 -29.12 -17.35 14.76
N ILE A 193 -28.90 -18.67 14.79
CA ILE A 193 -29.41 -19.59 13.77
C ILE A 193 -30.49 -20.48 14.40
N THR A 194 -31.76 -20.25 14.03
CA THR A 194 -32.87 -21.14 14.43
C THR A 194 -33.18 -22.15 13.32
N SER A 195 -33.13 -21.72 12.06
CA SER A 195 -33.27 -22.54 10.86
C SER A 195 -32.72 -21.81 9.64
N GLY A 196 -32.36 -22.53 8.57
CA GLY A 196 -31.75 -21.94 7.37
C GLY A 196 -30.30 -22.37 7.19
N VAL A 197 -29.59 -21.75 6.24
CA VAL A 197 -28.25 -22.18 5.83
C VAL A 197 -27.27 -21.02 5.85
N VAL A 198 -26.10 -21.24 6.45
CA VAL A 198 -24.95 -20.35 6.35
C VAL A 198 -23.88 -21.05 5.51
N SER A 199 -23.62 -20.53 4.31
CA SER A 199 -22.56 -21.05 3.44
C SER A 199 -21.39 -20.09 3.42
N VAL A 200 -20.18 -20.62 3.55
CA VAL A 200 -18.95 -19.83 3.60
C VAL A 200 -17.92 -20.34 2.61
N GLN A 201 -17.17 -19.43 2.01
CA GLN A 201 -16.13 -19.77 1.05
C GLN A 201 -14.96 -18.80 1.12
N CYS A 202 -13.76 -19.34 1.28
CA CYS A 202 -12.51 -18.59 1.10
C CYS A 202 -12.46 -17.25 1.84
N ASN A 203 -12.60 -17.25 3.17
CA ASN A 203 -12.57 -16.02 3.97
C ASN A 203 -11.27 -15.91 4.78
N ARG A 204 -10.89 -14.68 5.15
CA ARG A 204 -9.71 -14.39 5.98
C ARG A 204 -10.11 -13.60 7.22
N ALA A 205 -9.60 -13.99 8.39
CA ALA A 205 -9.77 -13.22 9.62
C ALA A 205 -8.51 -13.30 10.49
N GLY A 206 -8.06 -12.20 11.05
CA GLY A 206 -6.85 -12.16 11.89
C GLY A 206 -5.59 -12.65 11.16
N GLY A 207 -5.47 -12.37 9.86
CA GLY A 207 -4.33 -12.77 9.03
C GLY A 207 -4.30 -14.24 8.59
N ARG A 208 -5.30 -15.07 8.92
CA ARG A 208 -5.38 -16.48 8.51
C ARG A 208 -6.56 -16.74 7.59
N VAL A 209 -6.36 -17.60 6.60
CA VAL A 209 -7.44 -18.13 5.75
C VAL A 209 -8.22 -19.16 6.56
N LEU A 210 -9.55 -19.09 6.52
CA LEU A 210 -10.45 -19.97 7.26
C LEU A 210 -10.84 -21.16 6.37
N GLN A 211 -10.42 -22.36 6.77
CA GLN A 211 -10.53 -23.55 5.94
C GLN A 211 -11.51 -24.60 6.51
N SER A 212 -11.76 -24.58 7.81
CA SER A 212 -12.60 -25.56 8.50
C SER A 212 -13.78 -24.90 9.21
N SER A 213 -14.83 -25.69 9.50
CA SER A 213 -15.94 -25.22 10.33
C SER A 213 -15.49 -24.79 11.74
N GLY A 214 -14.39 -25.36 12.24
CA GLY A 214 -13.74 -24.94 13.49
C GLY A 214 -13.16 -23.53 13.40
N ASP A 215 -12.51 -23.19 12.29
CA ASP A 215 -11.96 -21.85 12.05
C ASP A 215 -13.07 -20.80 12.01
N TYR A 216 -14.16 -21.10 11.30
CA TYR A 216 -15.32 -20.21 11.24
C TYR A 216 -16.01 -20.05 12.59
N ARG A 217 -16.05 -21.09 13.42
CA ARG A 217 -16.55 -21.00 14.80
C ARG A 217 -15.69 -20.06 15.65
N MET A 218 -14.38 -20.17 15.55
CA MET A 218 -13.45 -19.22 16.21
C MET A 218 -13.58 -17.80 15.67
N ALA A 219 -13.95 -17.65 14.39
CA ALA A 219 -14.20 -16.36 13.74
C ALA A 219 -15.64 -15.83 13.94
N GLY A 220 -16.44 -16.45 14.82
CA GLY A 220 -17.74 -15.96 15.29
C GLY A 220 -18.99 -16.53 14.59
N LEU A 221 -18.83 -17.53 13.71
CA LEU A 221 -19.93 -18.21 13.03
C LEU A 221 -20.14 -19.63 13.60
N PRO A 222 -21.21 -19.89 14.37
CA PRO A 222 -21.32 -21.12 15.17
C PRO A 222 -21.53 -22.40 14.35
N SER A 223 -22.25 -22.31 13.21
CA SER A 223 -22.55 -23.43 12.32
C SER A 223 -22.55 -22.95 10.87
N VAL A 224 -21.76 -23.60 10.02
CA VAL A 224 -21.55 -23.22 8.61
C VAL A 224 -21.35 -24.45 7.72
N SER A 225 -21.76 -24.34 6.47
CA SER A 225 -21.35 -25.21 5.37
C SER A 225 -20.14 -24.58 4.68
N VAL A 226 -18.98 -25.24 4.75
CA VAL A 226 -17.73 -24.73 4.16
C VAL A 226 -17.59 -25.26 2.74
N VAL A 227 -17.47 -24.34 1.78
CA VAL A 227 -17.17 -24.66 0.38
C VAL A 227 -15.68 -24.35 0.15
N PRO A 228 -14.91 -25.27 -0.48
CA PRO A 228 -13.52 -25.03 -0.86
C PRO A 228 -13.34 -23.75 -1.70
N CYS A 229 -12.18 -23.12 -1.61
CA CYS A 229 -11.88 -21.87 -2.34
C CYS A 229 -11.98 -22.02 -3.87
N ASP A 230 -11.64 -23.20 -4.40
CA ASP A 230 -11.70 -23.60 -5.80
C ASP A 230 -13.04 -24.24 -6.20
N GLY A 231 -13.91 -24.50 -5.22
CA GLY A 231 -15.24 -25.05 -5.43
C GLY A 231 -16.27 -23.99 -5.80
N CYS A 232 -17.49 -24.45 -6.07
CA CYS A 232 -18.65 -23.59 -6.24
C CYS A 232 -19.90 -24.28 -5.68
N ALA A 233 -20.87 -23.48 -5.23
CA ALA A 233 -22.12 -24.00 -4.71
C ALA A 233 -23.26 -23.02 -4.99
N ALA A 234 -24.44 -23.54 -5.32
CA ALA A 234 -25.64 -22.74 -5.55
C ALA A 234 -25.96 -21.82 -4.36
N ALA A 235 -25.79 -22.30 -3.13
CA ALA A 235 -26.04 -21.54 -1.90
C ALA A 235 -25.12 -20.32 -1.70
N LEU A 236 -24.04 -20.20 -2.49
CA LEU A 236 -23.15 -19.04 -2.50
C LEU A 236 -23.40 -18.14 -3.70
N ALA A 237 -23.74 -18.71 -4.85
CA ALA A 237 -23.79 -17.98 -6.13
C ALA A 237 -25.20 -17.57 -6.55
N CYS A 238 -26.24 -18.28 -6.11
CA CYS A 238 -27.59 -18.18 -6.64
C CYS A 238 -28.61 -17.73 -5.60
N PHE A 239 -29.57 -16.91 -6.03
CA PHE A 239 -30.77 -16.65 -5.28
C PHE A 239 -31.76 -17.81 -5.43
N ASP A 240 -31.85 -18.64 -4.39
CA ASP A 240 -32.60 -19.91 -4.39
C ASP A 240 -34.03 -19.80 -4.95
N ALA A 241 -34.79 -18.79 -4.51
CA ALA A 241 -36.19 -18.62 -4.89
C ALA A 241 -36.44 -18.46 -6.40
N LEU A 242 -35.44 -17.98 -7.15
CA LEU A 242 -35.52 -17.78 -8.59
C LEU A 242 -34.54 -18.68 -9.36
N THR A 243 -33.95 -19.68 -8.70
CA THR A 243 -33.04 -20.66 -9.33
C THR A 243 -33.82 -21.89 -9.78
N ALA A 244 -33.61 -22.32 -11.02
CA ALA A 244 -34.20 -23.51 -11.63
C ALA A 244 -33.21 -24.68 -11.63
N SER A 245 -31.94 -24.41 -11.92
CA SER A 245 -30.88 -25.41 -12.01
C SER A 245 -29.52 -24.81 -11.60
N PHE A 246 -28.57 -25.67 -11.28
CA PHE A 246 -27.18 -25.30 -11.05
C PHE A 246 -26.27 -26.32 -11.72
N SER A 247 -25.47 -25.87 -12.68
CA SER A 247 -24.52 -26.69 -13.45
C SER A 247 -23.33 -25.83 -13.84
N ASP A 248 -22.13 -26.42 -13.88
CA ASP A 248 -20.89 -25.71 -14.27
C ASP A 248 -20.66 -24.39 -13.53
N CYS A 249 -20.97 -24.37 -12.22
CA CYS A 249 -20.89 -23.17 -11.36
C CYS A 249 -21.76 -21.98 -11.77
N ALA A 250 -22.75 -22.21 -12.63
CA ALA A 250 -23.69 -21.19 -13.10
C ALA A 250 -25.12 -21.50 -12.65
N CYS A 251 -25.90 -20.43 -12.40
CA CYS A 251 -27.30 -20.53 -12.01
C CYS A 251 -28.19 -20.46 -13.26
N GLY A 252 -29.01 -21.48 -13.49
CA GLY A 252 -30.11 -21.40 -14.45
C GLY A 252 -31.33 -20.77 -13.79
N CYS A 253 -31.86 -19.67 -14.34
CA CYS A 253 -32.91 -18.89 -13.69
C CYS A 253 -34.33 -19.32 -14.06
N ARG A 254 -35.25 -19.25 -13.10
CA ARG A 254 -36.70 -19.29 -13.33
C ARG A 254 -37.16 -17.97 -13.93
N ALA A 255 -38.38 -17.97 -14.47
CA ALA A 255 -39.02 -16.73 -14.92
C ALA A 255 -39.02 -15.66 -13.81
N GLY A 256 -38.56 -14.45 -14.16
CA GLY A 256 -38.41 -13.34 -13.22
C GLY A 256 -37.02 -13.18 -12.60
N GLY A 257 -36.14 -14.19 -12.71
CA GLY A 257 -34.73 -14.07 -12.33
C GLY A 257 -33.87 -13.46 -13.44
N VAL A 258 -32.93 -12.59 -13.08
CA VAL A 258 -32.03 -11.89 -14.00
C VAL A 258 -30.57 -12.03 -13.56
N GLY A 259 -29.68 -12.20 -14.54
CA GLY A 259 -28.23 -12.28 -14.36
C GLY A 259 -27.74 -13.62 -13.78
N GLU A 260 -26.42 -13.73 -13.59
CA GLU A 260 -25.72 -14.95 -13.19
C GLU A 260 -26.15 -15.51 -11.82
N ALA A 261 -26.74 -14.67 -10.96
CA ALA A 261 -27.20 -15.05 -9.62
C ALA A 261 -28.73 -15.21 -9.53
N CYS A 262 -29.46 -15.13 -10.65
CA CYS A 262 -30.93 -15.19 -10.71
C CYS A 262 -31.63 -14.20 -9.78
N LEU A 263 -31.15 -12.96 -9.75
CA LEU A 263 -31.67 -11.93 -8.86
C LEU A 263 -33.00 -11.37 -9.38
N PRO A 264 -33.90 -10.87 -8.51
CA PRO A 264 -35.16 -10.26 -8.94
C PRO A 264 -35.03 -9.04 -9.85
N PHE A 265 -33.89 -8.34 -9.74
CA PHE A 265 -33.57 -7.17 -10.52
C PHE A 265 -32.15 -7.31 -11.05
N ASP A 266 -31.92 -6.77 -12.24
CA ASP A 266 -30.57 -6.52 -12.73
C ASP A 266 -29.82 -5.62 -11.73
N VAL A 267 -28.65 -6.04 -11.27
CA VAL A 267 -27.83 -5.31 -10.30
C VAL A 267 -26.44 -5.10 -10.88
N PRO A 268 -25.73 -4.04 -10.46
CA PRO A 268 -24.33 -3.87 -10.83
C PRO A 268 -23.53 -5.14 -10.49
N VAL A 269 -22.82 -5.65 -11.48
CA VAL A 269 -21.81 -6.68 -11.24
C VAL A 269 -20.64 -5.98 -10.54
N ALA A 270 -20.11 -6.58 -9.47
CA ALA A 270 -18.81 -6.14 -8.97
C ALA A 270 -17.82 -6.18 -10.13
N ARG A 271 -16.81 -5.31 -10.18
CA ARG A 271 -15.80 -5.40 -11.25
C ARG A 271 -15.12 -6.77 -11.14
N ALA A 272 -15.63 -7.73 -11.91
CA ALA A 272 -15.06 -9.04 -12.04
C ALA A 272 -13.77 -8.84 -12.84
N GLY A 273 -12.66 -8.81 -12.12
CA GLY A 273 -11.45 -9.37 -12.66
C GLY A 273 -11.76 -10.76 -13.17
N GLY A 274 -11.77 -10.94 -14.50
CA GLY A 274 -12.28 -12.12 -15.16
C GLY A 274 -11.84 -13.41 -14.48
N GLY A 275 -12.83 -14.13 -13.93
CA GLY A 275 -12.69 -15.50 -13.51
C GLY A 275 -12.15 -16.32 -14.67
N GLY A 276 -11.04 -16.98 -14.40
CA GLY A 276 -10.31 -17.82 -15.33
C GLY A 276 -9.18 -18.45 -14.54
N GLY A 277 -9.56 -19.41 -13.70
CA GLY A 277 -8.64 -20.36 -13.08
C GLY A 277 -7.96 -21.14 -14.19
N GLY A 278 -6.77 -20.67 -14.54
CA GLY A 278 -5.88 -21.31 -15.49
C GLY A 278 -4.57 -20.59 -15.40
N ALA A 279 -3.50 -21.33 -15.11
CA ALA A 279 -2.13 -20.88 -15.27
C ALA A 279 -1.88 -20.61 -16.76
N GLN A 280 -2.41 -19.49 -17.28
CA GLN A 280 -2.01 -18.97 -18.56
C GLN A 280 -0.59 -18.46 -18.39
N GLY A 281 0.30 -18.94 -19.26
CA GLY A 281 1.70 -18.54 -19.28
C GLY A 281 1.88 -17.02 -19.33
N CYS A 282 3.13 -16.58 -19.14
CA CYS A 282 3.46 -15.17 -19.20
C CYS A 282 2.96 -14.54 -20.50
N VAL A 283 2.35 -13.35 -20.39
CA VAL A 283 2.04 -12.54 -21.56
C VAL A 283 3.37 -12.16 -22.19
N GLY A 284 3.60 -12.50 -23.45
CA GLY A 284 4.91 -12.26 -24.05
C GLY A 284 4.94 -12.13 -25.55
N GLY A 285 6.02 -11.52 -26.06
CA GLY A 285 6.24 -11.27 -27.48
C GLY A 285 5.29 -10.25 -28.10
N VAL A 286 4.61 -9.44 -27.28
CA VAL A 286 3.61 -8.45 -27.72
C VAL A 286 4.04 -7.03 -27.41
N THR A 287 3.52 -6.08 -28.19
CA THR A 287 3.63 -4.64 -27.92
C THR A 287 2.30 -4.13 -27.39
N LEU A 288 2.31 -3.53 -26.21
CA LEU A 288 1.16 -2.87 -25.61
C LEU A 288 1.21 -1.38 -25.92
N THR A 289 0.17 -0.87 -26.56
CA THR A 289 -0.01 0.54 -26.93
C THR A 289 -1.19 1.21 -26.22
N GLU A 290 -1.87 0.47 -25.34
CA GLU A 290 -2.99 0.96 -24.53
C GLU A 290 -2.74 0.72 -23.04
N SER A 291 -3.36 1.57 -22.20
CA SER A 291 -3.23 1.46 -20.74
C SER A 291 -4.06 0.29 -20.22
N VAL A 292 -3.52 -0.47 -19.26
CA VAL A 292 -4.17 -1.66 -18.72
C VAL A 292 -3.96 -1.76 -17.22
N THR A 293 -4.99 -2.24 -16.52
CA THR A 293 -4.89 -2.62 -15.10
C THR A 293 -4.92 -4.13 -14.99
N VAL A 294 -3.89 -4.69 -14.37
CA VAL A 294 -3.70 -6.11 -14.10
C VAL A 294 -3.90 -6.36 -12.62
N GLY A 295 -4.60 -7.45 -12.33
CA GLY A 295 -4.75 -8.02 -11.00
C GLY A 295 -5.99 -8.88 -10.92
N GLY A 296 -7.11 -8.42 -11.47
CA GLY A 296 -8.20 -9.23 -12.02
C GLY A 296 -8.61 -10.52 -11.26
N GLY A 297 -8.50 -10.56 -9.93
CA GLY A 297 -8.72 -11.75 -9.11
C GLY A 297 -7.69 -12.88 -9.27
N ARG A 298 -6.60 -12.67 -10.02
CA ARG A 298 -5.53 -13.65 -10.24
C ARG A 298 -4.39 -13.46 -9.23
N ALA A 299 -3.81 -14.57 -8.79
CA ALA A 299 -2.64 -14.58 -7.92
C ALA A 299 -1.34 -14.18 -8.64
N THR A 300 -1.31 -14.27 -9.98
CA THR A 300 -0.10 -14.08 -10.78
C THR A 300 -0.33 -13.07 -11.91
N ALA A 301 0.61 -12.13 -12.05
CA ALA A 301 0.79 -11.24 -13.20
C ALA A 301 2.19 -11.49 -13.78
N CYS A 302 2.29 -11.98 -15.01
CA CYS A 302 3.57 -12.25 -15.64
C CYS A 302 3.68 -11.64 -17.04
N PHE A 303 4.78 -10.93 -17.28
CA PHE A 303 5.16 -10.37 -18.56
C PHE A 303 6.56 -10.87 -18.94
N ASP A 304 6.72 -11.40 -20.15
CA ASP A 304 8.00 -11.84 -20.69
C ASP A 304 8.21 -11.28 -22.09
N SER A 305 9.27 -10.51 -22.32
CA SER A 305 9.57 -9.95 -23.64
C SER A 305 8.44 -9.06 -24.19
N VAL A 306 7.77 -8.31 -23.31
CA VAL A 306 6.70 -7.37 -23.67
C VAL A 306 7.26 -5.97 -23.86
N VAL A 307 6.80 -5.26 -24.89
CA VAL A 307 7.15 -3.87 -25.15
C VAL A 307 5.96 -2.97 -24.77
N PHE A 308 6.11 -2.16 -23.73
CA PHE A 308 5.17 -1.10 -23.37
C PHE A 308 5.55 0.16 -24.14
N SER A 309 4.71 0.60 -25.07
CA SER A 309 5.06 1.67 -26.01
C SER A 309 4.08 2.84 -25.96
N GLY A 310 4.63 4.04 -25.84
CA GLY A 310 3.88 5.29 -25.82
C GLY A 310 3.51 5.73 -24.40
N PRO A 311 2.76 6.85 -24.27
CA PRO A 311 2.41 7.45 -22.98
C PRO A 311 1.29 6.68 -22.27
N ILE A 312 1.45 5.36 -22.12
CA ILE A 312 0.49 4.46 -21.48
C ILE A 312 0.84 4.22 -20.02
N THR A 313 -0.15 3.83 -19.23
CA THR A 313 0.05 3.37 -17.86
C THR A 313 -0.40 1.91 -17.73
N VAL A 314 0.53 1.04 -17.35
CA VAL A 314 0.27 -0.33 -16.96
C VAL A 314 0.30 -0.42 -15.45
N THR A 315 -0.84 -0.75 -14.84
CA THR A 315 -0.97 -0.83 -13.38
C THR A 315 -1.11 -2.28 -12.96
N VAL A 316 -0.19 -2.79 -12.16
CA VAL A 316 -0.37 -4.03 -11.38
C VAL A 316 -0.89 -3.62 -10.01
N ASP A 317 -2.22 -3.60 -9.87
CA ASP A 317 -2.90 -3.22 -8.63
C ASP A 317 -3.02 -4.44 -7.72
N LEU A 318 -2.16 -4.50 -6.69
CA LEU A 318 -2.14 -5.60 -5.73
C LEU A 318 -3.49 -5.77 -5.03
N ARG A 319 -4.29 -4.71 -4.88
CA ARG A 319 -5.65 -4.81 -4.28
C ARG A 319 -6.60 -5.65 -5.12
N SER A 320 -6.39 -5.68 -6.43
CA SER A 320 -7.23 -6.41 -7.36
C SER A 320 -6.76 -7.84 -7.60
N MET A 321 -5.61 -8.24 -7.05
CA MET A 321 -5.10 -9.61 -7.13
C MET A 321 -5.80 -10.55 -6.15
N ASP A 322 -5.54 -11.85 -6.27
CA ASP A 322 -6.15 -12.86 -5.41
C ASP A 322 -5.63 -12.77 -3.96
N ALA A 323 -6.39 -12.11 -3.10
CA ALA A 323 -6.08 -11.98 -1.68
C ALA A 323 -6.11 -13.32 -0.90
N PHE A 324 -6.55 -14.40 -1.52
CA PHE A 324 -6.65 -15.72 -0.90
C PHE A 324 -5.63 -16.73 -1.41
N ALA A 325 -4.77 -16.33 -2.35
CA ALA A 325 -3.66 -17.15 -2.80
C ALA A 325 -2.55 -17.26 -1.74
N ASP A 326 -1.71 -18.28 -1.85
CA ASP A 326 -0.55 -18.46 -0.96
C ASP A 326 0.43 -17.27 -1.06
N ALA A 327 0.62 -16.75 -2.27
CA ALA A 327 1.46 -15.60 -2.58
C ALA A 327 0.95 -14.85 -3.81
N LEU A 328 1.22 -13.54 -3.88
CA LEU A 328 1.02 -12.74 -5.09
C LEU A 328 2.31 -12.73 -5.91
N ASN A 329 2.26 -13.20 -7.16
CA ASN A 329 3.43 -13.23 -8.02
C ASN A 329 3.35 -12.16 -9.10
N VAL A 330 4.31 -11.25 -9.15
CA VAL A 330 4.43 -10.24 -10.21
C VAL A 330 5.79 -10.42 -10.87
N THR A 331 5.82 -10.88 -12.11
CA THR A 331 7.07 -11.15 -12.83
C THR A 331 7.17 -10.33 -14.11
N LEU A 332 8.31 -9.66 -14.29
CA LEU A 332 8.70 -9.01 -15.53
C LEU A 332 10.07 -9.52 -15.95
N ARG A 333 10.16 -10.07 -17.15
CA ARG A 333 11.39 -10.61 -17.75
C ARG A 333 11.57 -10.02 -19.14
N HIS A 334 12.75 -9.51 -19.45
CA HIS A 334 13.08 -9.00 -20.80
C HIS A 334 12.12 -7.92 -21.32
N CYS A 335 11.36 -7.24 -20.45
CA CYS A 335 10.39 -6.24 -20.86
C CYS A 335 11.07 -4.91 -21.23
N VAL A 336 10.47 -4.20 -22.18
CA VAL A 336 10.92 -2.87 -22.61
C VAL A 336 9.84 -1.84 -22.31
N LEU A 337 10.18 -0.74 -21.62
CA LEU A 337 9.31 0.42 -21.45
C LEU A 337 9.82 1.55 -22.33
N ALA A 338 9.03 2.02 -23.28
CA ALA A 338 9.44 3.00 -24.27
C ALA A 338 8.43 4.15 -24.46
N GLY A 339 8.92 5.33 -24.81
CA GLY A 339 8.08 6.45 -25.25
C GLY A 339 7.16 7.00 -24.16
N GLY A 340 7.65 7.08 -22.92
CA GLY A 340 6.87 7.59 -21.78
C GLY A 340 6.01 6.56 -21.07
N ALA A 341 6.12 5.26 -21.41
CA ALA A 341 5.35 4.21 -20.75
C ALA A 341 5.63 4.15 -19.24
N GLN A 342 4.57 4.02 -18.45
CA GLN A 342 4.65 3.91 -17.00
C GLN A 342 4.18 2.52 -16.53
N LEU A 343 5.00 1.83 -15.74
CA LEU A 343 4.61 0.64 -15.01
C LEU A 343 4.41 0.99 -13.54
N ARG A 344 3.18 0.90 -13.04
CA ARG A 344 2.86 1.10 -11.62
C ARG A 344 2.61 -0.24 -10.94
N VAL A 345 3.34 -0.57 -9.89
CA VAL A 345 3.12 -1.77 -9.07
C VAL A 345 2.82 -1.34 -7.64
N GLY A 346 1.77 -1.90 -7.05
CA GLY A 346 1.40 -1.63 -5.65
C GLY A 346 -0.07 -1.24 -5.49
N GLY A 347 -0.34 -0.22 -4.67
CA GLY A 347 -1.69 0.35 -4.52
C GLY A 347 -2.36 0.09 -3.18
N LEU A 348 -1.68 -0.58 -2.25
CA LEU A 348 -2.24 -0.88 -0.93
C LEU A 348 -1.97 0.26 0.05
N ARG A 349 -2.98 0.54 0.89
CA ARG A 349 -2.77 1.24 2.16
C ARG A 349 -2.10 0.29 3.14
N GLU A 350 -1.37 0.81 4.13
CA GLU A 350 -0.72 -0.02 5.14
C GLU A 350 -1.68 -0.99 5.84
N SER A 351 -2.89 -0.54 6.15
CA SER A 351 -3.90 -1.36 6.80
C SER A 351 -4.42 -2.49 5.89
N THR A 352 -4.68 -2.21 4.61
CA THR A 352 -5.07 -3.23 3.62
C THR A 352 -3.90 -4.19 3.32
N ALA A 353 -2.66 -3.69 3.30
CA ALA A 353 -1.47 -4.51 3.02
C ALA A 353 -1.29 -5.66 4.02
N ARG A 354 -1.67 -5.45 5.29
CA ARG A 354 -1.63 -6.50 6.34
C ARG A 354 -2.63 -7.64 6.10
N LEU A 355 -3.64 -7.43 5.26
CA LEU A 355 -4.66 -8.44 4.92
C LEU A 355 -4.34 -9.21 3.64
N MET A 356 -3.37 -8.73 2.85
CA MET A 356 -2.95 -9.40 1.63
C MET A 356 -1.96 -10.53 1.94
N PRO A 357 -1.88 -11.56 1.08
CA PRO A 357 -0.77 -12.50 1.12
C PRO A 357 0.52 -11.79 0.72
N HIS A 358 1.66 -12.38 1.09
CA HIS A 358 2.96 -11.83 0.74
C HIS A 358 3.12 -11.76 -0.79
N ALA A 359 3.78 -10.71 -1.27
CA ALA A 359 3.99 -10.45 -2.68
C ALA A 359 5.45 -10.72 -3.08
N ILE A 360 5.63 -11.44 -4.17
CA ILE A 360 6.91 -11.68 -4.83
C ILE A 360 6.90 -10.90 -6.14
N VAL A 361 7.53 -9.73 -6.13
CA VAL A 361 7.69 -8.86 -7.30
C VAL A 361 9.10 -9.04 -7.84
N ASN A 362 9.24 -9.61 -9.03
CA ASN A 362 10.52 -9.90 -9.66
C ASN A 362 10.62 -9.22 -11.04
N MET A 363 11.49 -8.22 -11.14
CA MET A 363 11.77 -7.48 -12.36
C MET A 363 13.22 -7.76 -12.77
N THR A 364 13.39 -8.49 -13.88
CA THR A 364 14.71 -8.93 -14.36
C THR A 364 14.89 -8.60 -15.82
N ASN A 365 16.08 -8.14 -16.19
CA ASN A 365 16.40 -7.77 -17.57
C ASN A 365 15.41 -6.74 -18.15
N VAL A 366 14.93 -5.80 -17.33
CA VAL A 366 14.02 -4.75 -17.76
C VAL A 366 14.82 -3.61 -18.38
N THR A 367 14.41 -3.17 -19.56
CA THR A 367 15.00 -2.04 -20.26
C THR A 367 14.01 -0.90 -20.32
N SER A 368 14.37 0.28 -19.84
CA SER A 368 13.56 1.50 -20.03
C SER A 368 14.28 2.48 -20.96
N LEU A 369 13.59 2.87 -22.03
CA LEU A 369 13.95 3.90 -22.99
C LEU A 369 12.93 5.03 -22.86
N GLU A 370 13.12 5.86 -21.84
CA GLU A 370 12.21 6.95 -21.46
C GLU A 370 10.90 6.48 -20.79
N GLY A 371 10.84 5.24 -20.31
CA GLY A 371 9.76 4.76 -19.45
C GLY A 371 10.05 4.95 -17.94
N THR A 372 9.02 4.79 -17.12
CA THR A 372 9.09 4.96 -15.66
C THR A 372 8.52 3.77 -14.92
N ILE A 373 9.25 3.24 -13.95
CA ILE A 373 8.73 2.25 -12.99
C ILE A 373 8.31 2.99 -11.73
N VAL A 374 7.10 2.72 -11.23
CA VAL A 374 6.54 3.32 -10.01
C VAL A 374 6.18 2.22 -9.03
N LEU A 375 6.83 2.20 -7.88
CA LEU A 375 6.45 1.38 -6.74
C LEU A 375 5.68 2.26 -5.77
N HIS A 376 4.42 1.91 -5.49
CA HIS A 376 3.54 2.79 -4.73
C HIS A 376 2.75 2.09 -3.62
N GLY A 377 2.60 2.80 -2.50
CA GLY A 377 1.90 2.32 -1.31
C GLY A 377 2.68 1.31 -0.48
N ALA A 378 1.98 0.60 0.40
CA ALA A 378 2.58 -0.39 1.29
C ALA A 378 2.67 -1.77 0.63
N MET A 379 3.81 -2.44 0.75
CA MET A 379 3.92 -3.84 0.39
C MET A 379 3.30 -4.72 1.50
N PRO A 380 2.63 -5.84 1.15
CA PRO A 380 2.17 -6.79 2.15
C PRO A 380 3.32 -7.27 3.04
N PRO A 381 3.07 -7.63 4.31
CA PRO A 381 4.12 -8.16 5.17
C PRO A 381 4.83 -9.37 4.58
N ASN A 382 6.13 -9.52 4.87
CA ASN A 382 6.96 -10.64 4.38
C ASN A 382 7.13 -10.72 2.86
N SER A 383 6.88 -9.62 2.15
CA SER A 383 7.06 -9.55 0.70
C SER A 383 8.53 -9.44 0.26
N SER A 384 8.79 -9.70 -1.01
CA SER A 384 10.08 -9.47 -1.67
C SER A 384 9.89 -8.73 -2.99
N VAL A 385 10.63 -7.65 -3.19
CA VAL A 385 10.68 -6.86 -4.42
C VAL A 385 12.12 -6.87 -4.94
N LEU A 386 12.33 -7.48 -6.10
CA LEU A 386 13.62 -7.60 -6.77
C LEU A 386 13.61 -6.82 -8.09
N LEU A 387 14.61 -5.96 -8.28
CA LEU A 387 14.92 -5.33 -9.58
C LEU A 387 16.37 -5.64 -9.94
N ALA A 388 16.58 -6.52 -10.91
CA ALA A 388 17.90 -7.07 -11.22
C ALA A 388 18.26 -6.96 -12.70
N ASN A 389 19.56 -6.84 -13.01
CA ASN A 389 20.12 -6.89 -14.36
C ASN A 389 19.43 -5.92 -15.34
N SER A 390 18.99 -4.75 -14.85
CA SER A 390 18.10 -3.86 -15.59
C SER A 390 18.79 -2.56 -15.98
N THR A 391 18.40 -1.98 -17.12
CA THR A 391 18.91 -0.70 -17.60
C THR A 391 17.76 0.28 -17.74
N LEU A 392 17.70 1.28 -16.86
CA LEU A 392 16.61 2.26 -16.85
C LEU A 392 17.12 3.63 -17.28
N ARG A 393 16.60 4.14 -18.41
CA ARG A 393 16.97 5.45 -18.93
C ARG A 393 15.76 6.39 -18.94
N ALA A 394 15.95 7.58 -18.39
CA ALA A 394 14.95 8.64 -18.39
C ALA A 394 15.55 9.94 -18.93
N THR A 395 14.72 10.74 -19.59
CA THR A 395 15.07 12.08 -20.07
C THR A 395 13.97 13.07 -19.68
N VAL A 396 14.35 14.32 -19.46
CA VAL A 396 13.38 15.42 -19.31
C VAL A 396 12.65 15.59 -20.66
N GLY A 397 11.34 15.31 -20.68
CA GLY A 397 10.49 15.44 -21.87
C GLY A 397 10.09 14.11 -22.53
N GLY A 398 10.90 13.06 -22.38
CA GLY A 398 10.57 11.71 -22.86
C GLY A 398 9.79 10.89 -21.82
N SER A 399 10.20 10.97 -20.55
CA SER A 399 9.52 10.24 -19.47
C SER A 399 8.28 10.96 -18.98
N GLN A 400 7.24 10.19 -18.63
CA GLN A 400 6.04 10.75 -18.02
C GLN A 400 6.34 11.33 -16.65
N TYR A 401 5.94 12.59 -16.46
CA TYR A 401 6.03 13.27 -15.19
C TYR A 401 5.10 12.61 -14.16
N VAL A 402 5.63 12.29 -12.98
CA VAL A 402 4.81 11.81 -11.86
C VAL A 402 4.25 13.01 -11.10
N GLN A 403 2.99 12.88 -10.68
CA GLN A 403 2.29 13.92 -9.93
C GLN A 403 2.96 14.16 -8.57
N THR A 404 3.58 15.32 -8.44
CA THR A 404 4.29 15.76 -7.23
C THR A 404 3.32 16.08 -6.10
N THR A 405 3.82 16.03 -4.88
CA THR A 405 3.14 16.43 -3.65
C THR A 405 2.43 17.79 -3.80
N ARG A 406 1.24 17.90 -3.20
CA ARG A 406 0.35 19.08 -3.28
C ARG A 406 1.13 20.34 -2.91
N GLY A 407 1.05 21.38 -3.74
CA GLY A 407 1.81 22.62 -3.59
C GLY A 407 3.09 22.70 -4.45
N HIS A 408 3.56 21.59 -5.01
CA HIS A 408 4.72 21.56 -5.91
C HIS A 408 4.39 21.22 -7.37
N GLU A 409 3.13 21.37 -7.77
CA GLU A 409 2.54 20.94 -9.06
C GLU A 409 3.26 21.46 -10.33
N LYS A 410 4.05 22.54 -10.19
CA LYS A 410 4.86 23.10 -11.29
C LYS A 410 6.23 22.42 -11.46
N SER A 411 6.64 21.60 -10.48
CA SER A 411 7.93 20.91 -10.48
C SER A 411 7.79 19.61 -11.26
N ARG A 412 8.42 19.55 -12.42
CA ARG A 412 8.30 18.41 -13.35
C ARG A 412 9.65 17.69 -13.43
N TYR A 413 9.72 16.49 -12.87
CA TYR A 413 10.89 15.61 -12.95
C TYR A 413 10.59 14.40 -13.84
N GLY A 414 11.56 14.01 -14.68
CA GLY A 414 11.48 12.79 -15.50
C GLY A 414 12.27 11.65 -14.84
N PRO A 415 11.66 10.78 -14.02
CA PRO A 415 12.37 9.73 -13.31
C PRO A 415 12.37 8.38 -14.03
N ALA A 416 13.40 7.59 -13.76
CA ALA A 416 13.49 6.20 -14.18
C ALA A 416 12.76 5.27 -13.18
N LEU A 417 12.91 5.54 -11.89
CA LEU A 417 12.26 4.84 -10.78
C LEU A 417 11.56 5.84 -9.86
N VAL A 418 10.34 5.53 -9.44
CA VAL A 418 9.60 6.33 -8.46
C VAL A 418 9.19 5.46 -7.28
N LEU A 419 9.47 5.95 -6.08
CA LEU A 419 9.04 5.39 -4.80
C LEU A 419 7.98 6.33 -4.24
N ASP A 420 6.71 5.91 -4.31
CA ASP A 420 5.55 6.75 -4.08
C ASP A 420 4.75 6.27 -2.86
N GLY A 421 4.99 6.87 -1.70
CA GLY A 421 4.45 6.40 -0.43
C GLY A 421 4.87 4.96 -0.15
N PHE A 422 6.08 4.60 -0.59
CA PHE A 422 6.55 3.22 -0.62
C PHE A 422 6.93 2.78 0.79
N ARG A 423 6.17 1.82 1.34
CA ARG A 423 6.34 1.33 2.71
C ARG A 423 6.66 -0.15 2.72
N LEU A 424 7.79 -0.48 3.33
CA LEU A 424 8.23 -1.84 3.58
C LEU A 424 7.86 -2.23 5.01
N LEU A 425 7.12 -3.32 5.16
CA LEU A 425 6.65 -3.87 6.43
C LEU A 425 7.16 -5.31 6.51
N SER A 426 8.24 -5.59 7.25
CA SER A 426 8.93 -6.89 7.19
C SER A 426 9.22 -7.36 5.75
N THR A 427 9.50 -6.41 4.86
CA THR A 427 9.61 -6.61 3.41
C THR A 427 11.03 -6.37 2.96
N ARG A 428 11.48 -7.11 1.94
CA ARG A 428 12.80 -6.94 1.32
C ARG A 428 12.67 -6.29 -0.04
N PHE A 429 13.22 -5.10 -0.21
CA PHE A 429 13.48 -4.48 -1.51
C PHE A 429 14.96 -4.64 -1.85
N PHE A 430 15.25 -5.24 -2.99
CA PHE A 430 16.61 -5.47 -3.46
C PHE A 430 16.74 -5.01 -4.91
N MET A 431 17.64 -4.08 -5.17
CA MET A 431 18.02 -3.66 -6.51
C MET A 431 19.47 -4.05 -6.76
N THR A 432 19.75 -4.78 -7.85
CA THR A 432 21.11 -5.26 -8.10
C THR A 432 21.51 -5.34 -9.56
N ARG A 433 22.82 -5.18 -9.84
CA ARG A 433 23.41 -5.28 -11.19
C ARG A 433 22.65 -4.43 -12.20
N SER A 434 22.25 -3.24 -11.79
CA SER A 434 21.32 -2.40 -12.55
C SER A 434 21.89 -1.01 -12.77
N THR A 435 21.60 -0.45 -13.93
CA THR A 435 22.07 0.87 -14.35
C THR A 435 20.89 1.82 -14.48
N LEU A 436 20.97 3.00 -13.87
CA LEU A 436 19.98 4.07 -14.02
C LEU A 436 20.66 5.31 -14.58
N VAL A 437 20.11 5.86 -15.66
CA VAL A 437 20.64 7.06 -16.30
C VAL A 437 19.53 8.08 -16.48
N CYS A 438 19.74 9.27 -15.93
CA CYS A 438 18.81 10.40 -16.02
C CYS A 438 19.46 11.58 -16.75
N GLY A 439 18.92 11.97 -17.90
CA GLY A 439 19.41 13.09 -18.71
C GLY A 439 18.52 14.33 -18.68
N GLY A 440 19.12 15.51 -18.50
CA GLY A 440 18.43 16.80 -18.55
C GLY A 440 18.59 17.61 -17.25
N GLY A 441 18.16 18.88 -17.26
CA GLY A 441 18.35 19.82 -16.13
C GLY A 441 17.42 19.58 -14.93
N LEU A 442 16.28 18.90 -15.13
CA LEU A 442 15.30 18.56 -14.10
C LEU A 442 15.08 17.04 -14.03
N CYS A 443 16.17 16.29 -13.92
CA CYS A 443 16.15 14.82 -13.94
C CYS A 443 16.58 14.26 -12.58
N ALA A 444 15.77 13.39 -11.98
CA ALA A 444 16.12 12.61 -10.80
C ALA A 444 16.00 11.13 -11.17
N ALA A 445 17.09 10.35 -11.07
CA ALA A 445 17.05 8.95 -11.48
C ALA A 445 16.05 8.14 -10.64
N ILE A 446 16.01 8.44 -9.34
CA ILE A 446 15.03 7.95 -8.37
C ILE A 446 14.28 9.14 -7.79
N LEU A 447 12.96 9.15 -7.93
CA LEU A 447 12.10 10.16 -7.30
C LEU A 447 11.38 9.54 -6.10
N VAL A 448 11.41 10.22 -4.96
CA VAL A 448 10.68 9.81 -3.76
C VAL A 448 9.57 10.82 -3.50
N GLU A 449 8.34 10.32 -3.44
CA GLU A 449 7.13 11.10 -3.16
C GLU A 449 6.37 10.45 -2.01
N ARG A 450 5.65 11.25 -1.20
CA ARG A 450 4.80 10.78 -0.09
C ARG A 450 5.51 9.84 0.90
N ASP A 451 6.80 10.08 1.10
CA ASP A 451 7.71 9.41 2.04
C ASP A 451 8.16 8.00 1.64
N LEU A 452 9.36 7.63 2.10
CA LEU A 452 9.93 6.28 2.00
C LEU A 452 10.07 5.70 3.42
N GLY A 453 9.33 4.63 3.70
CA GLY A 453 9.32 3.97 5.00
C GLY A 453 9.90 2.56 4.95
N VAL A 454 10.93 2.28 5.76
CA VAL A 454 11.53 0.95 5.93
C VAL A 454 11.32 0.53 7.39
N ASN A 455 10.31 -0.32 7.65
CA ASN A 455 9.87 -0.61 9.02
C ASN A 455 9.68 -2.11 9.28
N LEU A 456 9.62 -2.50 10.56
CA LEU A 456 9.36 -3.88 11.02
C LEU A 456 10.38 -4.89 10.48
N SER A 457 11.67 -4.66 10.72
CA SER A 457 12.77 -5.52 10.24
C SER A 457 12.80 -5.66 8.70
N SER A 458 12.49 -4.58 8.01
CA SER A 458 12.56 -4.51 6.54
C SER A 458 13.98 -4.24 6.05
N VAL A 459 14.21 -4.55 4.78
CA VAL A 459 15.50 -4.28 4.12
C VAL A 459 15.25 -3.52 2.83
N PHE A 460 15.88 -2.37 2.67
CA PHE A 460 16.05 -1.68 1.39
C PHE A 460 17.52 -1.76 1.00
N CYS A 461 17.85 -2.42 -0.09
CA CYS A 461 19.23 -2.59 -0.52
C CYS A 461 19.43 -2.30 -2.01
N MET A 462 20.47 -1.53 -2.31
CA MET A 462 21.01 -1.33 -3.66
C MET A 462 22.43 -1.89 -3.69
N ASP A 463 22.68 -2.90 -4.53
CA ASP A 463 23.94 -3.65 -4.59
C ASP A 463 24.46 -3.79 -6.01
N ASN A 464 25.69 -3.35 -6.28
CA ASN A 464 26.26 -3.38 -7.62
C ASN A 464 25.41 -2.58 -8.63
N CYS A 465 25.01 -1.37 -8.24
CA CYS A 465 24.21 -0.47 -9.06
C CYS A 465 25.05 0.72 -9.55
N ALA A 466 24.83 1.12 -10.81
CA ALA A 466 25.42 2.32 -11.39
C ALA A 466 24.33 3.36 -11.64
N VAL A 467 24.36 4.49 -10.91
CA VAL A 467 23.34 5.53 -11.05
C VAL A 467 23.99 6.84 -11.50
N ARG A 468 23.53 7.39 -12.62
CA ARG A 468 24.08 8.60 -13.23
C ARG A 468 22.97 9.61 -13.49
N SER A 469 23.14 10.81 -12.94
CA SER A 469 22.26 11.95 -13.17
C SER A 469 23.07 13.23 -13.31
N ARG A 470 22.48 14.30 -13.85
CA ARG A 470 23.14 15.61 -13.91
C ARG A 470 22.97 16.40 -12.61
N THR A 471 21.82 16.29 -11.96
CA THR A 471 21.46 17.10 -10.80
C THR A 471 21.32 16.25 -9.54
N HIS A 472 20.44 15.26 -9.57
CA HIS A 472 20.14 14.43 -8.40
C HIS A 472 20.06 12.95 -8.76
N VAL A 473 20.67 12.09 -7.95
CA VAL A 473 20.49 10.63 -8.07
C VAL A 473 19.13 10.23 -7.51
N MET A 474 18.92 10.45 -6.21
CA MET A 474 17.67 10.26 -5.48
C MET A 474 17.18 11.62 -4.97
N TYR A 475 15.95 11.97 -5.28
CA TYR A 475 15.40 13.29 -4.97
C TYR A 475 14.00 13.21 -4.38
N ALA A 476 13.76 14.02 -3.35
CA ALA A 476 12.45 14.30 -2.78
C ALA A 476 12.29 15.81 -2.57
N LEU A 477 11.13 16.35 -2.96
CA LEU A 477 10.78 17.75 -2.71
C LEU A 477 10.40 18.01 -1.25
N ALA A 478 9.58 17.12 -0.70
CA ALA A 478 8.93 17.30 0.60
C ALA A 478 8.72 15.97 1.32
N SER A 479 9.50 14.94 0.98
CA SER A 479 9.34 13.59 1.49
C SER A 479 10.50 13.16 2.37
N ASP A 480 10.14 12.41 3.41
CA ASP A 480 11.05 11.96 4.45
C ASP A 480 11.52 10.52 4.18
N LEU A 481 12.70 10.18 4.68
CA LEU A 481 13.17 8.80 4.81
C LEU A 481 13.09 8.38 6.29
N ARG A 482 12.39 7.29 6.56
CA ARG A 482 12.31 6.70 7.90
C ARG A 482 12.72 5.23 7.87
N VAL A 483 13.78 4.91 8.60
CA VAL A 483 14.27 3.54 8.80
C VAL A 483 14.08 3.18 10.27
N SER A 484 13.17 2.26 10.56
CA SER A 484 12.69 2.01 11.92
C SER A 484 12.47 0.52 12.23
N GLY A 485 12.41 0.18 13.52
CA GLY A 485 12.02 -1.15 13.99
C GLY A 485 12.99 -2.26 13.56
N GLY A 486 14.30 -2.07 13.76
CA GLY A 486 15.35 -3.01 13.41
C GLY A 486 15.53 -3.21 11.90
N SER A 487 15.25 -2.17 11.11
CA SER A 487 15.32 -2.23 9.65
C SER A 487 16.67 -1.78 9.11
N VAL A 488 16.96 -2.10 7.84
CA VAL A 488 18.21 -1.75 7.18
C VAL A 488 17.96 -1.02 5.86
N PHE A 489 18.58 0.14 5.70
CA PHE A 489 18.77 0.80 4.41
C PHE A 489 20.24 0.73 4.02
N SER A 490 20.54 0.16 2.86
CA SER A 490 21.91 -0.13 2.44
C SER A 490 22.18 0.20 0.98
N VAL A 491 23.23 0.98 0.74
CA VAL A 491 23.86 1.10 -0.59
C VAL A 491 25.23 0.44 -0.50
N LYS A 492 25.49 -0.55 -1.36
CA LYS A 492 26.77 -1.25 -1.37
C LYS A 492 27.28 -1.56 -2.77
N ASN A 493 28.61 -1.66 -2.91
CA ASN A 493 29.28 -1.99 -4.18
C ASN A 493 28.82 -1.14 -5.37
N SER A 494 28.38 0.10 -5.12
CA SER A 494 27.65 0.90 -6.10
C SER A 494 28.45 2.12 -6.55
N SER A 495 28.11 2.66 -7.72
CA SER A 495 28.72 3.89 -8.24
C SER A 495 27.63 4.91 -8.53
N TRP A 496 27.63 6.03 -7.80
CA TRP A 496 26.65 7.12 -7.96
C TRP A 496 27.33 8.39 -8.48
N SER A 497 26.75 9.00 -9.50
CA SER A 497 27.31 10.18 -10.14
C SER A 497 26.27 11.27 -10.35
N ALA A 498 26.56 12.46 -9.83
CA ALA A 498 25.80 13.70 -10.01
C ALA A 498 26.76 14.91 -9.99
N PRO A 499 27.54 15.14 -11.06
CA PRO A 499 28.64 16.11 -11.08
C PRO A 499 28.17 17.56 -11.30
N SER A 500 27.10 17.97 -10.60
CA SER A 500 26.61 19.35 -10.68
C SER A 500 27.60 20.32 -10.02
N ARG A 501 27.65 21.56 -10.51
CA ARG A 501 28.37 22.66 -9.85
C ARG A 501 27.46 23.57 -9.04
N GLU A 502 26.18 23.25 -8.99
CA GLU A 502 25.18 24.04 -8.28
C GLU A 502 25.05 23.58 -6.83
N TYR A 503 24.67 24.54 -5.98
CA TYR A 503 24.28 24.30 -4.59
C TYR A 503 23.03 23.39 -4.52
N ASP A 504 22.92 22.58 -3.47
CA ASP A 504 21.82 21.61 -3.24
C ASP A 504 21.64 20.52 -4.32
N LYS A 505 22.66 20.24 -5.12
CA LYS A 505 22.64 19.15 -6.12
C LYS A 505 23.60 18.01 -5.73
N GLY A 506 23.04 16.84 -5.46
CA GLY A 506 23.78 15.74 -4.82
C GLY A 506 23.22 14.35 -5.10
N ALA A 507 23.67 13.38 -4.31
CA ALA A 507 23.24 11.99 -4.48
C ALA A 507 21.85 11.75 -3.91
N CYS A 508 21.60 12.10 -2.66
CA CYS A 508 20.33 11.86 -1.99
C CYS A 508 19.85 13.16 -1.34
N MET A 509 18.73 13.71 -1.82
CA MET A 509 18.10 14.89 -1.21
C MET A 509 16.73 14.52 -0.68
N LEU A 510 16.55 14.64 0.63
CA LEU A 510 15.34 14.31 1.37
C LEU A 510 14.97 15.49 2.26
N LYS A 511 13.70 15.57 2.68
CA LYS A 511 13.29 16.62 3.61
C LYS A 511 13.84 16.34 5.00
N ASP A 512 13.45 15.24 5.63
CA ASP A 512 14.02 14.78 6.90
C ASP A 512 14.43 13.31 6.82
N VAL A 513 15.47 12.92 7.58
CA VAL A 513 15.95 11.54 7.67
C VAL A 513 15.95 11.08 9.12
N VAL A 514 15.28 9.96 9.37
CA VAL A 514 15.18 9.36 10.70
C VAL A 514 15.62 7.90 10.66
N VAL A 515 16.56 7.54 11.52
CA VAL A 515 16.98 6.16 11.77
C VAL A 515 16.72 5.86 13.25
N ASP A 516 15.77 4.98 13.55
CA ASP A 516 15.33 4.69 14.92
C ASP A 516 15.13 3.19 15.22
N GLY A 517 14.98 2.86 16.51
CA GLY A 517 14.58 1.53 16.97
C GLY A 517 15.57 0.42 16.58
N GLY A 518 16.88 0.64 16.79
CA GLY A 518 17.93 -0.32 16.46
C GLY A 518 18.15 -0.53 14.97
N SER A 519 17.79 0.46 14.14
CA SER A 519 17.89 0.35 12.68
C SER A 519 19.24 0.83 12.15
N VAL A 520 19.53 0.51 10.89
CA VAL A 520 20.83 0.80 10.25
C VAL A 520 20.64 1.54 8.93
N LEU A 521 21.37 2.64 8.76
CA LEU A 521 21.60 3.29 7.47
C LEU A 521 23.09 3.15 7.12
N GLN A 522 23.40 2.37 6.07
CA GLN A 522 24.78 2.06 5.70
C GLN A 522 25.11 2.32 4.23
N ILE A 523 26.30 2.88 4.01
CA ILE A 523 26.90 3.12 2.70
C ILE A 523 28.28 2.43 2.69
N VAL A 524 28.43 1.42 1.83
CA VAL A 524 29.58 0.49 1.92
C VAL A 524 30.22 0.23 0.56
N SER A 525 31.55 0.20 0.46
CA SER A 525 32.28 -0.24 -0.74
C SER A 525 31.82 0.47 -2.02
N SER A 526 31.50 1.76 -1.94
CA SER A 526 30.83 2.50 -3.02
C SER A 526 31.60 3.75 -3.44
N ASN A 527 31.40 4.14 -4.70
CA ASN A 527 32.06 5.29 -5.32
C ASN A 527 31.04 6.40 -5.59
N PHE A 528 31.34 7.61 -5.14
CA PHE A 528 30.46 8.76 -5.26
C PHE A 528 31.17 9.90 -5.99
N HIS A 529 30.75 10.18 -7.22
CA HIS A 529 31.26 11.31 -8.01
C HIS A 529 30.21 12.42 -8.09
N LEU A 530 30.25 13.33 -7.11
CA LEU A 530 29.17 14.26 -6.81
C LEU A 530 29.63 15.72 -6.90
N GLY A 531 28.64 16.59 -7.08
CA GLY A 531 28.79 18.02 -6.95
C GLY A 531 28.90 18.43 -5.50
N PHE A 532 27.75 18.55 -4.84
CA PHE A 532 27.61 19.18 -3.55
C PHE A 532 27.69 18.19 -2.38
N ALA A 533 26.76 17.23 -2.29
CA ALA A 533 26.71 16.32 -1.15
C ALA A 533 26.22 14.90 -1.48
N MET A 534 26.60 13.91 -0.65
CA MET A 534 26.03 12.56 -0.74
C MET A 534 24.62 12.49 -0.17
N LEU A 535 24.41 12.96 1.06
CA LEU A 535 23.10 13.08 1.70
C LEU A 535 22.81 14.56 2.02
N ILE A 536 21.65 15.05 1.63
CA ILE A 536 21.14 16.39 1.91
C ILE A 536 19.80 16.24 2.64
N ALA A 537 19.69 16.83 3.83
CA ALA A 537 18.45 16.83 4.60
C ALA A 537 18.29 18.10 5.45
N ASN A 538 17.06 18.46 5.82
CA ASN A 538 16.84 19.51 6.81
C ASN A 538 17.27 19.04 8.20
N THR A 539 16.94 17.79 8.55
CA THR A 539 17.38 17.14 9.78
C THR A 539 17.78 15.69 9.52
N LEU A 540 18.77 15.21 10.27
CA LEU A 540 19.16 13.81 10.35
C LEU A 540 19.18 13.40 11.83
N THR A 541 18.27 12.51 12.19
CA THR A 541 18.15 11.98 13.57
C THR A 541 18.46 10.49 13.60
N VAL A 542 19.43 10.11 14.43
CA VAL A 542 19.79 8.71 14.70
C VAL A 542 19.56 8.45 16.19
N THR A 543 18.59 7.58 16.53
CA THR A 543 18.09 7.41 17.91
C THR A 543 17.73 5.95 18.20
N GLY A 544 17.41 5.61 19.45
CA GLY A 544 17.01 4.26 19.85
C GLY A 544 18.07 3.18 19.57
N GLY A 545 19.35 3.47 19.82
CA GLY A 545 20.45 2.53 19.56
C GLY A 545 20.68 2.21 18.09
N SER A 546 20.38 3.17 17.20
CA SER A 546 20.52 3.00 15.75
C SER A 546 21.93 3.33 15.25
N TRP A 547 22.22 2.98 13.99
CA TRP A 547 23.56 3.05 13.44
C TRP A 547 23.61 3.73 12.06
N LEU A 548 24.47 4.73 11.93
CA LEU A 548 24.90 5.31 10.65
C LEU A 548 26.30 4.83 10.29
N VAL A 549 26.48 4.26 9.09
CA VAL A 549 27.75 3.63 8.68
C VAL A 549 28.21 4.14 7.31
N HIS A 550 29.47 4.56 7.24
CA HIS A 550 30.20 4.84 6.00
C HIS A 550 31.48 4.01 6.01
N ARG A 551 31.56 2.99 5.16
CA ARG A 551 32.68 2.04 5.13
C ARG A 551 33.25 1.81 3.73
N ASP A 552 34.57 1.81 3.58
CA ASP A 552 35.25 1.46 2.31
C ASP A 552 34.78 2.27 1.09
N ASN A 553 34.42 3.56 1.26
CA ASN A 553 33.90 4.37 0.15
C ASN A 553 34.93 5.34 -0.41
N GLU A 554 34.79 5.66 -1.69
CA GLU A 554 35.44 6.81 -2.33
C GLU A 554 34.42 7.93 -2.52
N PHE A 555 34.60 9.05 -1.83
CA PHE A 555 33.76 10.23 -1.90
C PHE A 555 34.48 11.37 -2.62
N ARG A 556 34.07 11.67 -3.86
CA ARG A 556 34.42 12.89 -4.60
C ARG A 556 33.25 13.87 -4.48
N THR A 557 33.23 14.67 -3.42
CA THR A 557 32.09 15.51 -3.04
C THR A 557 32.54 16.64 -2.10
N ALA A 558 31.80 17.74 -2.03
CA ALA A 558 32.10 18.79 -1.05
C ALA A 558 31.70 18.36 0.37
N TYR A 559 30.52 17.74 0.51
CA TYR A 559 30.02 17.20 1.78
C TYR A 559 29.62 15.73 1.64
N VAL A 560 29.79 14.93 2.69
CA VAL A 560 29.19 13.59 2.72
C VAL A 560 27.77 13.70 3.23
N VAL A 561 27.57 14.35 4.38
CA VAL A 561 26.27 14.64 4.98
C VAL A 561 26.08 16.15 5.07
N TYR A 562 25.10 16.71 4.39
CA TYR A 562 24.77 18.13 4.46
C TYR A 562 23.42 18.31 5.15
N VAL A 563 23.45 18.91 6.34
CA VAL A 563 22.24 19.24 7.09
C VAL A 563 22.00 20.75 7.03
N VAL A 564 20.79 21.14 6.62
CA VAL A 564 20.42 22.55 6.38
C VAL A 564 20.16 23.30 7.68
N LYS A 565 19.44 22.70 8.63
CA LYS A 565 19.14 23.37 9.90
C LYS A 565 20.35 23.33 10.82
N GLU A 566 20.60 24.47 11.48
CA GLU A 566 21.52 24.53 12.61
C GLU A 566 21.08 23.52 13.68
N ASN A 567 22.02 22.71 14.19
CA ASN A 567 21.76 21.61 15.12
C ASN A 567 20.81 20.51 14.57
N GLY A 568 20.61 20.44 13.25
CA GLY A 568 19.71 19.47 12.62
C GLY A 568 20.25 18.03 12.61
N LEU A 569 21.52 17.83 12.95
CA LEU A 569 22.16 16.52 13.08
C LEU A 569 22.16 16.09 14.56
N ALA A 570 21.38 15.06 14.89
CA ALA A 570 21.18 14.61 16.26
C ALA A 570 21.40 13.10 16.41
N PHE A 571 22.27 12.74 17.35
CA PHE A 571 22.50 11.36 17.80
C PHE A 571 22.07 11.23 19.27
N ARG A 572 21.15 10.30 19.53
CA ARG A 572 20.55 10.06 20.86
C ARG A 572 20.56 8.58 21.22
N ASP A 573 20.27 8.27 22.48
CA ASP A 573 20.08 6.90 22.99
C ASP A 573 21.22 5.92 22.65
N ARG A 574 22.47 6.35 22.81
CA ARG A 574 23.68 5.55 22.48
C ARG A 574 23.75 5.11 21.02
N SER A 575 23.20 5.90 20.11
CA SER A 575 23.33 5.66 18.67
C SER A 575 24.75 5.93 18.17
N VAL A 576 25.16 5.19 17.14
CA VAL A 576 26.55 5.12 16.68
C VAL A 576 26.68 5.72 15.29
N TRP A 577 27.80 6.42 15.06
CA TRP A 577 28.27 6.80 13.72
C TRP A 577 29.65 6.21 13.45
N SER A 578 29.74 5.31 12.48
CA SER A 578 31.00 4.71 12.05
C SER A 578 31.46 5.29 10.71
N ILE A 579 32.68 5.82 10.69
CA ILE A 579 33.35 6.39 9.53
C ILE A 579 34.66 5.63 9.36
N LEU A 580 34.68 4.64 8.47
CA LEU A 580 35.73 3.63 8.40
C LEU A 580 36.28 3.48 6.98
N TYR A 581 37.60 3.53 6.80
CA TYR A 581 38.27 3.20 5.54
C TYR A 581 37.75 4.00 4.33
N ASN A 582 37.35 5.26 4.52
CA ASN A 582 36.85 6.10 3.43
C ASN A 582 37.95 7.02 2.89
N ASN A 583 37.89 7.30 1.60
CA ASN A 583 38.72 8.30 0.94
C ASN A 583 37.85 9.49 0.52
N PHE A 584 38.20 10.68 1.00
CA PHE A 584 37.50 11.94 0.73
C PHE A 584 38.34 12.85 -0.18
N THR A 585 37.80 13.20 -1.34
CA THR A 585 38.44 14.03 -2.36
C THR A 585 37.47 15.04 -2.96
N TYR A 586 37.99 15.97 -3.76
CA TYR A 586 37.22 17.09 -4.28
C TYR A 586 36.09 16.67 -5.22
N GLY A 587 34.91 17.24 -4.98
CA GLY A 587 33.75 17.14 -5.87
C GLY A 587 33.76 18.17 -6.99
N SER A 588 32.72 18.12 -7.83
CA SER A 588 32.59 19.07 -8.95
C SER A 588 32.17 20.48 -8.52
N TYR A 589 31.57 20.64 -7.33
CA TYR A 589 31.10 21.92 -6.80
C TYR A 589 32.24 22.81 -6.30
N SER A 590 33.23 22.23 -5.62
CA SER A 590 34.32 22.97 -5.00
C SER A 590 35.61 22.18 -5.05
N SER A 591 36.70 22.86 -5.43
CA SER A 591 38.07 22.35 -5.40
C SER A 591 38.77 22.62 -4.06
N THR A 592 38.05 23.13 -3.05
CA THR A 592 38.63 23.47 -1.73
C THR A 592 37.88 22.83 -0.57
N ILE A 593 36.59 22.53 -0.74
CA ILE A 593 35.74 21.96 0.30
C ILE A 593 35.72 20.44 0.16
N VAL A 594 36.12 19.74 1.22
CA VAL A 594 35.98 18.30 1.42
C VAL A 594 35.73 18.09 2.91
N LEU A 595 34.48 17.81 3.29
CA LEU A 595 34.04 17.69 4.68
C LEU A 595 33.07 16.51 4.86
N MET A 596 33.07 15.90 6.05
CA MET A 596 32.09 14.86 6.38
C MET A 596 30.71 15.46 6.60
N THR A 597 30.64 16.61 7.28
CA THR A 597 29.38 17.27 7.58
C THR A 597 29.41 18.78 7.33
N SER A 598 28.23 19.37 7.06
CA SER A 598 28.00 20.82 7.17
C SER A 598 28.22 21.30 8.61
N ASN A 599 28.12 22.61 8.88
CA ASN A 599 28.31 23.17 10.22
C ASN A 599 27.45 22.45 11.26
N TRP A 600 28.11 21.64 12.08
CA TRP A 600 27.48 20.79 13.06
C TRP A 600 27.91 21.19 14.47
N SER A 601 26.94 21.74 15.20
CA SER A 601 27.01 21.86 16.65
C SER A 601 26.06 20.82 17.25
N PRO A 602 26.56 19.84 18.02
CA PRO A 602 25.71 18.84 18.65
C PRO A 602 24.76 19.51 19.67
N PRO A 603 23.43 19.28 19.63
CA PRO A 603 22.53 19.81 20.65
C PRO A 603 22.86 19.23 22.04
N SER A 604 22.47 19.93 23.10
CA SER A 604 22.91 19.64 24.49
C SER A 604 22.53 18.25 25.00
N ASP A 605 21.44 17.67 24.47
CA ASP A 605 20.94 16.31 24.73
C ASP A 605 21.61 15.24 23.87
N SER A 606 22.38 15.63 22.84
CA SER A 606 23.05 14.67 21.96
C SER A 606 24.25 14.03 22.66
N ARG A 607 24.39 12.72 22.47
CA ARG A 607 25.48 11.91 23.02
C ARG A 607 25.95 10.94 21.94
N PRO A 608 26.52 11.45 20.82
CA PRO A 608 27.00 10.60 19.74
C PRO A 608 28.15 9.71 20.22
N THR A 609 28.15 8.44 19.81
CA THR A 609 29.35 7.61 19.80
C THR A 609 29.87 7.55 18.38
N ILE A 610 31.05 8.13 18.12
CA ILE A 610 31.61 8.25 16.77
C ILE A 610 32.94 7.51 16.71
N TYR A 611 33.07 6.64 15.70
CA TYR A 611 34.30 5.91 15.41
C TYR A 611 34.90 6.37 14.09
N GLY A 612 36.20 6.65 14.10
CA GLY A 612 37.00 6.99 12.93
C GLY A 612 38.16 6.02 12.77
N VAL A 613 38.26 5.33 11.63
CA VAL A 613 39.33 4.34 11.37
C VAL A 613 39.81 4.45 9.93
N CYS A 614 41.12 4.59 9.70
CA CYS A 614 41.75 4.62 8.36
C CYS A 614 41.07 5.52 7.32
N ASN A 615 40.63 6.71 7.70
CA ASN A 615 40.10 7.63 6.69
C ASN A 615 41.23 8.46 6.10
N GLU A 616 41.10 8.76 4.81
CA GLU A 616 41.97 9.67 4.10
C GLU A 616 41.16 10.87 3.61
N ALA A 617 41.69 12.07 3.75
CA ALA A 617 41.13 13.28 3.20
C ALA A 617 42.19 14.03 2.41
N ARG A 618 41.88 14.38 1.15
CA ARG A 618 42.76 15.14 0.25
C ARG A 618 44.13 14.47 0.08
N GLY A 619 44.15 13.13 0.05
CA GLY A 619 45.35 12.32 -0.12
C GLY A 619 46.24 12.22 1.13
N SER A 620 45.75 12.61 2.31
CA SER A 620 46.46 12.48 3.59
C SER A 620 45.59 11.74 4.61
N PRO A 621 46.18 10.94 5.52
CA PRO A 621 45.44 10.32 6.62
C PRO A 621 44.76 11.36 7.51
N VAL A 622 43.50 11.11 7.88
CA VAL A 622 42.74 11.96 8.81
C VAL A 622 43.20 11.69 10.22
N THR A 623 43.81 12.69 10.85
CA THR A 623 44.28 12.60 12.25
C THR A 623 43.43 13.45 13.18
N ASN A 624 42.78 14.50 12.65
CA ASN A 624 41.90 15.36 13.43
C ASN A 624 40.57 15.58 12.71
N TYR A 625 39.57 14.76 13.05
CA TYR A 625 38.25 14.80 12.44
C TYR A 625 37.51 16.14 12.61
N GLN A 626 37.85 16.93 13.63
CA GLN A 626 37.26 18.25 13.83
C GLN A 626 37.74 19.23 12.75
N TYR A 627 39.05 19.31 12.48
CA TYR A 627 39.60 20.23 11.48
C TYR A 627 39.56 19.68 10.06
N ASP A 628 39.85 18.39 9.89
CA ASP A 628 39.99 17.77 8.57
C ASP A 628 38.63 17.50 7.91
N LEU A 629 37.61 17.17 8.72
CA LEU A 629 36.31 16.69 8.26
C LEU A 629 35.10 17.42 8.87
N ASN A 630 35.32 18.45 9.69
CA ASN A 630 34.28 19.27 10.34
C ASN A 630 33.36 18.49 11.29
N ILE A 631 33.88 17.49 11.99
CA ILE A 631 33.11 16.74 12.98
C ILE A 631 33.17 17.47 14.32
N GLY A 632 32.11 18.21 14.66
CA GLY A 632 32.02 19.04 15.88
C GLY A 632 31.84 18.29 17.21
N ALA A 633 31.95 16.96 17.20
CA ALA A 633 31.85 16.11 18.38
C ALA A 633 33.10 15.21 18.52
N PRO A 634 33.46 14.79 19.75
CA PRO A 634 34.62 13.91 19.95
C PRO A 634 34.51 12.61 19.14
N VAL A 635 35.58 12.26 18.43
CA VAL A 635 35.71 11.01 17.66
C VAL A 635 36.68 10.07 18.35
N THR A 636 36.28 8.83 18.57
CA THR A 636 37.19 7.75 18.96
C THR A 636 37.95 7.29 17.71
N VAL A 637 39.17 7.80 17.55
CA VAL A 637 40.07 7.43 16.46
C VAL A 637 40.77 6.12 16.82
N LEU A 638 40.70 5.13 15.95
CA LEU A 638 41.40 3.85 16.11
C LEU A 638 42.41 3.67 14.98
N ASP A 639 43.50 2.96 15.29
CA ASP A 639 44.56 2.64 14.34
C ASP A 639 44.05 1.77 13.19
N CYS A 640 44.79 1.81 12.09
CA CYS A 640 44.51 0.95 10.96
C CYS A 640 44.68 -0.53 11.29
N GLY A 641 43.67 -1.33 10.94
CA GLY A 641 43.60 -2.75 11.34
C GLY A 641 43.06 -3.00 12.75
N ALA A 642 42.76 -1.95 13.54
CA ALA A 642 42.12 -2.12 14.84
C ALA A 642 40.65 -2.54 14.66
N CYS A 643 40.30 -3.73 15.14
CA CYS A 643 38.92 -4.18 15.26
C CYS A 643 38.45 -4.05 16.71
N THR A 644 37.48 -3.16 16.96
CA THR A 644 36.71 -3.19 18.21
C THR A 644 35.32 -3.72 17.93
N VAL A 645 34.80 -4.59 18.81
CA VAL A 645 33.43 -5.12 18.71
C VAL A 645 32.42 -3.97 18.62
N ALA A 646 32.67 -2.87 19.33
CA ALA A 646 31.82 -1.68 19.31
C ALA A 646 31.86 -0.88 17.99
N ALA A 647 32.96 -0.94 17.23
CA ALA A 647 33.07 -0.26 15.92
C ALA A 647 32.65 -1.14 14.73
N SER A 648 32.56 -2.46 14.91
CA SER A 648 32.44 -3.43 13.80
C SER A 648 31.33 -4.48 13.96
N ALA A 649 30.79 -4.72 15.15
CA ALA A 649 29.87 -5.83 15.38
C ALA A 649 28.65 -5.44 16.21
N LEU A 650 27.47 -5.46 15.57
CA LEU A 650 26.22 -6.02 16.11
C LEU A 650 25.14 -5.84 15.03
N TRP A 651 24.86 -6.91 14.26
CA TRP A 651 23.55 -7.33 13.72
C TRP A 651 23.74 -8.53 12.79
N THR A 652 23.49 -9.72 13.34
CA THR A 652 23.75 -11.04 12.75
C THR A 652 22.63 -11.56 11.85
N ILE A 653 21.94 -10.70 11.08
CA ILE A 653 20.76 -11.16 10.31
C ILE A 653 20.93 -11.12 8.79
N LEU A 654 21.98 -10.55 8.18
CA LEU A 654 22.15 -10.73 6.71
C LEU A 654 23.56 -10.68 6.11
N ILE A 655 24.66 -10.60 6.88
CA ILE A 655 26.02 -10.76 6.33
C ILE A 655 26.96 -11.37 7.39
N PRO A 656 27.73 -12.44 7.08
CA PRO A 656 28.85 -12.86 7.91
C PRO A 656 30.06 -11.97 7.59
N VAL A 657 30.30 -10.90 8.35
CA VAL A 657 31.59 -10.17 8.29
C VAL A 657 32.13 -9.99 9.71
N CYS A 658 32.70 -11.06 10.25
CA CYS A 658 34.01 -10.97 10.89
C CYS A 658 35.03 -11.38 9.82
N VAL A 659 35.30 -10.51 8.84
CA VAL A 659 36.35 -10.73 7.83
C VAL A 659 37.13 -9.43 7.63
N VAL A 660 37.80 -8.95 8.68
CA VAL A 660 38.92 -7.98 8.57
C VAL A 660 40.08 -8.35 9.52
N CYS A 661 40.16 -9.61 9.96
CA CYS A 661 41.34 -10.12 10.70
C CYS A 661 42.06 -11.28 9.99
N ALA A 662 41.74 -11.59 8.73
CA ALA A 662 42.36 -12.71 8.01
C ALA A 662 42.77 -12.34 6.57
N SER A 663 43.63 -11.33 6.44
CA SER A 663 44.56 -11.21 5.30
C SER A 663 45.67 -10.22 5.63
N SER A 664 46.54 -10.58 6.56
CA SER A 664 47.92 -10.06 6.62
C SER A 664 48.82 -11.09 7.28
N THR A 665 49.11 -12.13 6.50
CA THR A 665 50.46 -12.70 6.37
C THR A 665 50.68 -13.00 4.90
#